data_AF-A0A2N1V0X2-F1
#
_entry.id   AF-A0A2N1V0X2-F1
#
_cell.length_a   1.000
_cell.length_b   1.000
_cell.length_c   1.000
_cell.angle_alpha   90.00
_cell.angle_beta   90.00
_cell.angle_gamma   90.00
#
_symmetry.space_group_name_H-M   'P 1'
#
loop_
_entity.id
_entity.type
_entity.pdbx_description
1 polymer ?
#
loop_
_entity_poly.entity_id
_entity_poly.type
_entity_poly.pdbx_seq_one_letter_code
_entity_poly.pdbx_strand_id
1 'polypeptide(L)'
;MNFIKTLLIFLLASSSLLAIGTLKVYDINTNEPLISASVQFVNLNPAKADSNFRKTDSYGSVRVPYDSAIARVSYLGYESSQIVVYKTRRNQILLNQVSILYSEIVTTGQYSPTLSTNSIIKVDVLDRDFIVSKGANNLRDLLMQEGAININQDAQLGSNISINGLGGENVKILIDGIPIIGRTNGNIDISQLSLTNIDRVEIVKGPMSTLYGTDALAGVINLISKKEANDNISARGLATYESVGRYNFDVGLNSSFDDNYVNLNIGRHFFGGYSPIEDSRTQLWKPKEQYFADIDAKTVLLGFDVRYKGGYFEELLISKGQLIAPYYEGAYDNKYKTDRLNNAIFISKQLENNKNFNFSLSHSNYQRSRNTYYKDLVTLEEILTGDDAEQDTTRFNSTNIRAAFYDEFLNDNLGYSLGIDFNLDNGEGGRIEGAPVINDYAAYLSTKYIFGDVLTVQPAVRYIYNTKYDAPLIPALNIMSELTDELTIRASYAKGFRAPSLKELYFFFVDASHNIRGNADLGAESSDAFNLGLTYTLVNEKRVLKLEPNFYYNDIVNKISLANLSNNLFTYINIGQHRTLGTNITLKYIYEEFYNKFGFNYIGTENFIDGISNGVQYTPEVTVNSSWESNIYDLKFSLFYKFTGKSPGFVLNDKEEIENFIIDSYSNLDFTVLRKFEELNTTFSLGIVNLFDVTTISSNQITSGAAHSGNSSSLPVGYGRSFFAKVEFNIP
;
A
#
# COMPACT_ATOMS: atom_id res chain seq x y z
N MET A 1 76.09 44.66 22.10
CA MET A 1 75.65 43.25 21.96
C MET A 1 74.62 42.83 23.02
N ASN A 2 73.73 43.73 23.49
CA ASN A 2 72.66 43.43 24.46
C ASN A 2 71.28 44.00 24.05
N PHE A 3 71.14 44.58 22.86
CA PHE A 3 69.86 45.11 22.37
C PHE A 3 69.14 44.13 21.42
N ILE A 4 69.89 43.24 20.75
CA ILE A 4 69.35 42.24 19.83
C ILE A 4 68.88 40.97 20.56
N LYS A 5 69.43 40.66 21.74
CA LYS A 5 68.96 39.53 22.58
C LYS A 5 67.63 39.82 23.28
N THR A 6 67.36 41.08 23.63
CA THR A 6 66.10 41.47 24.30
C THR A 6 64.94 41.58 23.32
N LEU A 7 65.20 41.95 22.06
CA LEU A 7 64.17 41.99 21.00
C LEU A 7 63.76 40.57 20.54
N LEU A 8 64.67 39.59 20.57
CA LEU A 8 64.34 38.20 20.21
C LEU A 8 63.55 37.47 21.30
N ILE A 9 63.71 37.84 22.57
CA ILE A 9 62.95 37.25 23.69
C ILE A 9 61.53 37.87 23.79
N PHE A 10 61.32 39.09 23.30
CA PHE A 10 59.97 39.69 23.21
C PHE A 10 59.18 39.24 21.96
N LEU A 11 59.86 38.82 20.88
CA LEU A 11 59.23 38.22 19.69
C LEU A 11 58.95 36.71 19.81
N LEU A 12 59.50 36.05 20.82
CA LEU A 12 59.18 34.64 21.15
C LEU A 12 58.14 34.50 22.28
N ALA A 13 57.60 35.60 22.80
CA ALA A 13 56.58 35.62 23.86
C ALA A 13 55.18 36.04 23.38
N SER A 14 54.94 36.15 22.07
CA SER A 14 53.63 36.54 21.49
C SER A 14 53.14 35.56 20.42
N SER A 15 53.26 34.25 20.69
CA SER A 15 52.59 33.22 19.89
C SER A 15 52.05 32.07 20.74
N SER A 16 51.52 32.37 21.92
CA SER A 16 50.37 31.60 22.42
C SER A 16 49.10 32.16 21.76
N LEU A 17 48.96 31.93 20.45
CA LEU A 17 47.62 31.91 19.87
C LEU A 17 46.87 30.84 20.66
N LEU A 18 45.91 31.28 21.48
CA LEU A 18 44.85 30.44 21.99
C LEU A 18 44.31 29.67 20.78
N ALA A 19 44.71 28.41 20.64
CA ALA A 19 44.13 27.53 19.65
C ALA A 19 42.67 27.37 20.07
N ILE A 20 41.80 28.18 19.46
CA ILE A 20 40.36 28.04 19.61
C ILE A 20 40.06 26.65 19.07
N GLY A 21 39.71 25.72 19.96
CA GLY A 21 39.34 24.36 19.59
C GLY A 21 38.23 24.40 18.56
N THR A 22 38.54 23.88 17.38
CA THR A 22 37.61 23.74 16.27
C THR A 22 37.36 22.26 16.05
N LEU A 23 36.13 21.94 15.67
CA LEU A 23 35.76 20.66 15.12
C LEU A 23 35.73 20.79 13.60
N LYS A 24 36.42 19.86 12.95
CA LYS A 24 36.48 19.69 11.51
C LYS A 24 35.62 18.49 11.09
N VAL A 25 34.70 18.68 10.15
CA VAL A 25 33.78 17.65 9.66
C VAL A 25 34.07 17.40 8.19
N TYR A 26 34.42 16.17 7.83
CA TYR A 26 34.85 15.77 6.49
C TYR A 26 34.14 14.48 6.05
N ASP A 27 34.02 14.28 4.74
CA ASP A 27 33.64 13.00 4.16
C ASP A 27 34.78 11.98 4.37
N ILE A 28 34.45 10.73 4.73
CA ILE A 28 35.44 9.68 4.98
C ILE A 28 36.17 9.17 3.73
N ASN A 29 35.50 9.17 2.58
CA ASN A 29 35.94 8.60 1.30
C ASN A 29 36.68 9.64 0.45
N THR A 30 36.12 10.85 0.31
CA THR A 30 36.67 11.93 -0.52
C THR A 30 37.61 12.84 0.26
N ASN A 31 37.52 12.84 1.60
CA ASN A 31 38.26 13.74 2.48
C ASN A 31 38.00 15.23 2.17
N GLU A 32 36.83 15.54 1.62
CA GLU A 32 36.36 16.91 1.38
C GLU A 32 35.63 17.48 2.61
N PRO A 33 35.69 18.80 2.83
CA PRO A 33 35.04 19.44 3.97
C PRO A 33 33.51 19.48 3.80
N LEU A 34 32.76 19.02 4.81
CA LEU A 34 31.30 19.05 4.81
C LEU A 34 30.80 20.42 5.25
N ILE A 35 30.35 21.23 4.29
CA ILE A 35 29.92 22.62 4.48
C ILE A 35 28.48 22.66 4.98
N SER A 36 28.22 23.45 6.04
CA SER A 36 26.91 23.57 6.69
C SER A 36 26.38 22.29 7.37
N ALA A 37 27.26 21.38 7.76
CA ALA A 37 26.94 20.27 8.65
C ALA A 37 26.44 20.80 10.00
N SER A 38 25.30 20.27 10.44
CA SER A 38 24.68 20.62 11.71
C SER A 38 25.44 19.95 12.84
N VAL A 39 25.87 20.74 13.84
CA VAL A 39 26.61 20.25 15.00
C VAL A 39 25.91 20.71 16.27
N GLN A 40 25.41 19.75 17.05
CA GLN A 40 24.93 19.96 18.41
C GLN A 40 26.06 19.65 19.39
N PHE A 41 26.49 20.66 20.15
CA PHE A 41 27.42 20.47 21.28
C PHE A 41 26.63 20.30 22.57
N VAL A 42 26.82 19.19 23.27
CA VAL A 42 26.27 18.94 24.61
C VAL A 42 27.39 19.03 25.64
N ASN A 43 27.28 19.97 26.59
CA ASN A 43 28.31 20.20 27.59
C ASN A 43 28.51 18.96 28.49
N LEU A 44 29.75 18.49 28.62
CA LEU A 44 30.08 17.33 29.46
C LEU A 44 30.23 17.67 30.95
N ASN A 45 30.22 18.95 31.33
CA ASN A 45 30.25 19.35 32.74
C ASN A 45 28.82 19.28 33.33
N PRO A 46 28.54 18.32 34.25
CA PRO A 46 27.19 18.12 34.80
C PRO A 46 26.66 19.33 35.58
N ALA A 47 27.53 20.18 36.10
CA ALA A 47 27.14 21.39 36.84
C ALA A 47 26.68 22.54 35.91
N LYS A 48 26.80 22.39 34.58
CA LYS A 48 26.44 23.38 33.56
C LYS A 48 25.83 22.70 32.32
N ALA A 49 24.82 21.85 32.54
CA ALA A 49 24.11 21.17 31.46
C ALA A 49 23.44 22.20 30.52
N ASP A 50 23.96 22.29 29.31
CA ASP A 50 23.52 23.21 28.26
C ASP A 50 23.88 22.60 26.89
N SER A 51 23.17 22.99 25.84
CA SER A 51 23.43 22.54 24.47
C SER A 51 23.49 23.71 23.49
N ASN A 52 24.37 23.61 22.50
CA ASN A 52 24.60 24.68 21.53
C ASN A 52 24.63 24.12 20.10
N PHE A 53 23.73 24.62 19.25
CA PHE A 53 23.68 24.26 17.84
C PHE A 53 24.48 25.23 16.99
N ARG A 54 25.30 24.69 16.09
CA ARG A 54 26.11 25.45 15.13
C ARG A 54 26.16 24.71 13.80
N LYS A 55 26.57 25.43 12.75
CA LYS A 55 26.88 24.84 11.45
C LYS A 55 28.36 25.00 11.12
N THR A 56 28.91 24.07 10.35
CA THR A 56 30.26 24.21 9.80
C THR A 56 30.34 25.30 8.74
N ASP A 57 31.48 25.98 8.69
CA ASP A 57 31.78 26.98 7.66
C ASP A 57 32.17 26.35 6.31
N SER A 58 32.61 27.18 5.36
CA SER A 58 33.07 26.77 4.03
C SER A 58 34.30 25.85 4.02
N TYR A 59 34.95 25.67 5.17
CA TYR A 59 36.11 24.77 5.35
C TYR A 59 35.76 23.55 6.21
N GLY A 60 34.46 23.28 6.40
CA GLY A 60 33.97 22.19 7.23
C GLY A 60 34.28 22.39 8.71
N SER A 61 34.52 23.63 9.16
CA SER A 61 35.01 23.93 10.51
C SER A 61 33.95 24.62 11.37
N VAL A 62 33.88 24.27 12.65
CA VAL A 62 33.00 24.91 13.63
C VAL A 62 33.71 25.08 14.97
N ARG A 63 33.49 26.20 15.66
CA ARG A 63 34.14 26.48 16.95
C ARG A 63 33.45 25.71 18.08
N VAL A 64 34.22 24.99 18.89
CA VAL A 64 33.75 24.28 20.08
C VAL A 64 33.44 25.29 21.20
N PRO A 65 32.19 25.36 21.69
CA PRO A 65 31.78 26.39 22.65
C PRO A 65 32.21 26.09 24.10
N TYR A 66 32.34 24.81 24.47
CA TYR A 66 32.60 24.33 25.83
C TYR A 66 34.02 23.75 25.98
N ASP A 67 34.57 23.72 27.19
CA ASP A 67 35.90 23.15 27.46
C ASP A 67 35.99 21.66 27.06
N SER A 68 34.90 20.92 27.30
CA SER A 68 34.66 19.56 26.82
C SER A 68 33.18 19.36 26.49
N ALA A 69 32.87 18.75 25.35
CA ALA A 69 31.49 18.48 24.93
C ALA A 69 31.39 17.19 24.12
N ILE A 70 30.19 16.61 24.03
CA ILE A 70 29.85 15.67 22.96
C ILE A 70 29.35 16.50 21.78
N ALA A 71 30.01 16.39 20.64
CA ALA A 71 29.56 16.98 19.39
C ALA A 71 28.81 15.91 18.59
N ARG A 72 27.50 16.06 18.44
CA ARG A 72 26.67 15.25 17.54
C ARG A 72 26.59 15.97 16.20
N VAL A 73 26.99 15.30 15.14
CA VAL A 73 27.08 15.87 13.80
C VAL A 73 26.10 15.16 12.88
N SER A 74 25.27 15.93 12.19
CA SER A 74 24.40 15.44 11.13
C SER A 74 24.61 16.26 9.86
N TYR A 75 24.65 15.56 8.73
CA TYR A 75 24.74 16.17 7.41
C TYR A 75 23.91 15.35 6.42
N LEU A 76 23.20 16.02 5.52
CA LEU A 76 22.27 15.37 4.61
C LEU A 76 23.02 14.42 3.67
N GLY A 77 22.56 13.16 3.59
CA GLY A 77 23.24 12.12 2.82
C GLY A 77 24.42 11.48 3.55
N TYR A 78 24.51 11.63 4.88
CA TYR A 78 25.56 11.05 5.69
C TYR A 78 24.99 10.45 6.99
N GLU A 79 25.63 9.40 7.48
CA GLU A 79 25.32 8.79 8.77
C GLU A 79 25.67 9.79 9.88
N SER A 80 24.73 10.04 10.80
CA SER A 80 24.98 10.93 11.93
C SER A 80 25.99 10.28 12.88
N SER A 81 26.97 11.05 13.34
CA SER A 81 28.03 10.54 14.21
C SER A 81 28.30 11.49 15.36
N GLN A 82 28.92 10.98 16.43
CA GLN A 82 29.25 11.79 17.60
C GLN A 82 30.68 11.57 18.06
N ILE A 83 31.30 12.63 18.56
CA ILE A 83 32.66 12.60 19.09
C ILE A 83 32.76 13.47 20.33
N VAL A 84 33.61 13.08 21.28
CA VAL A 84 34.00 13.95 22.39
C VAL A 84 35.02 14.98 21.89
N VAL A 85 34.70 16.26 22.04
CA VAL A 85 35.52 17.39 21.60
C VAL A 85 36.05 18.20 22.78
N TYR A 86 37.23 18.79 22.61
CA TYR A 86 37.84 19.67 23.60
C TYR A 86 38.23 21.03 23.00
N LYS A 87 38.02 22.11 23.77
CA LYS A 87 38.31 23.49 23.34
C LYS A 87 39.79 23.79 23.16
N THR A 88 40.67 22.96 23.70
CA THR A 88 42.13 23.12 23.63
C THR A 88 42.79 22.19 22.61
N ARG A 89 42.01 21.36 21.91
CA ARG A 89 42.51 20.37 20.93
C ARG A 89 41.97 20.66 19.53
N ARG A 90 42.68 20.15 18.53
CA ARG A 90 42.11 19.97 17.19
C ARG A 90 41.21 18.74 17.25
N ASN A 91 39.95 18.90 16.84
CA ASN A 91 38.98 17.81 16.80
C ASN A 91 38.61 17.58 15.33
N GLN A 92 38.46 16.33 14.93
CA GLN A 92 38.02 15.96 13.59
C GLN A 92 37.07 14.77 13.69
N ILE A 93 36.01 14.80 12.88
CA ILE A 93 35.09 13.70 12.68
C ILE A 93 34.92 13.47 11.18
N LEU A 94 34.94 12.20 10.78
CA LEU A 94 34.65 11.77 9.42
C LEU A 94 33.24 11.20 9.41
N LEU A 95 32.43 11.62 8.42
CA LEU A 95 31.09 11.06 8.22
C LEU A 95 31.09 10.11 7.03
N ASN A 96 30.35 9.01 7.16
CA ASN A 96 30.09 8.09 6.06
C ASN A 96 28.95 8.64 5.20
N GLN A 97 29.15 8.75 3.89
CA GLN A 97 28.07 9.08 2.97
C GLN A 97 27.08 7.91 2.93
N VAL A 98 25.80 8.21 3.10
CA VAL A 98 24.68 7.30 2.91
C VAL A 98 24.08 7.62 1.54
N SER A 99 23.95 6.62 0.68
CA SER A 99 23.23 6.75 -0.59
C SER A 99 21.83 7.30 -0.32
N ILE A 100 21.55 8.52 -0.79
CA ILE A 100 20.26 9.22 -0.67
C ILE A 100 19.16 8.51 -1.50
N LEU A 101 19.52 7.47 -2.25
CA LEU A 101 18.56 6.47 -2.72
C LEU A 101 18.08 5.66 -1.52
N TYR A 102 16.92 6.04 -0.95
CA TYR A 102 16.07 5.15 -0.17
C TYR A 102 15.69 3.95 -1.04
N SER A 103 16.62 3.01 -1.19
CA SER A 103 16.36 1.72 -1.79
C SER A 103 15.71 0.90 -0.70
N GLU A 104 14.38 0.91 -0.67
CA GLU A 104 13.65 0.14 0.34
C GLU A 104 13.84 -1.35 0.09
N ILE A 105 13.82 -2.10 1.18
CA ILE A 105 13.82 -3.55 1.11
C ILE A 105 12.42 -4.01 0.67
N VAL A 106 12.37 -4.76 -0.43
CA VAL A 106 11.16 -5.37 -0.98
C VAL A 106 11.20 -6.87 -0.86
N THR A 107 10.04 -7.47 -0.65
CA THR A 107 9.88 -8.92 -0.51
C THR A 107 8.94 -9.49 -1.57
N THR A 108 8.04 -8.66 -2.10
CA THR A 108 7.02 -9.07 -3.06
C THR A 108 7.65 -9.47 -4.38
N GLY A 109 7.40 -10.71 -4.80
CA GLY A 109 7.96 -11.28 -6.03
C GLY A 109 9.44 -11.69 -5.95
N GLN A 110 10.07 -11.65 -4.77
CA GLN A 110 11.50 -11.93 -4.59
C GLN A 110 11.75 -13.27 -3.90
N TYR A 111 12.95 -13.82 -4.07
CA TYR A 111 13.38 -15.02 -3.33
C TYR A 111 13.67 -14.68 -1.86
N SER A 112 14.40 -13.60 -1.65
CA SER A 112 14.81 -13.03 -0.37
C SER A 112 14.51 -11.54 -0.35
N PRO A 113 14.42 -10.91 0.85
CA PRO A 113 14.36 -9.46 0.95
C PRO A 113 15.56 -8.84 0.21
N THR A 114 15.28 -7.98 -0.77
CA THR A 114 16.32 -7.31 -1.58
C THR A 114 15.99 -5.83 -1.75
N LEU A 115 16.97 -5.03 -2.15
CA LEU A 115 16.74 -3.62 -2.45
C LEU A 115 15.82 -3.47 -3.68
N SER A 116 14.88 -2.52 -3.63
CA SER A 116 13.94 -2.26 -4.73
C SER A 116 14.65 -1.93 -6.05
N THR A 117 15.84 -1.33 -5.99
CA THR A 117 16.71 -1.05 -7.15
C THR A 117 17.29 -2.31 -7.78
N ASN A 118 17.49 -3.37 -7.00
CA ASN A 118 18.09 -4.63 -7.42
C ASN A 118 17.03 -5.68 -7.77
N SER A 119 15.76 -5.38 -7.49
CA SER A 119 14.65 -6.23 -7.87
C SER A 119 14.54 -6.32 -9.38
N ILE A 120 14.46 -7.55 -9.90
CA ILE A 120 14.25 -7.82 -11.33
C ILE A 120 12.85 -7.42 -11.82
N ILE A 121 11.88 -7.36 -10.91
CA ILE A 121 10.51 -6.87 -11.15
C ILE A 121 10.40 -5.47 -10.55
N LYS A 122 9.71 -4.55 -11.23
CA LYS A 122 9.47 -3.21 -10.65
C LYS A 122 8.47 -3.31 -9.50
N VAL A 123 8.89 -2.86 -8.32
CA VAL A 123 8.03 -2.77 -7.12
C VAL A 123 7.89 -1.31 -6.74
N ASP A 124 6.67 -0.80 -6.72
CA ASP A 124 6.35 0.50 -6.14
C ASP A 124 6.17 0.31 -4.62
N VAL A 125 6.90 1.06 -3.81
CA VAL A 125 6.81 0.99 -2.35
C VAL A 125 6.25 2.31 -1.83
N LEU A 126 5.28 2.18 -0.92
CA LEU A 126 4.71 3.28 -0.15
C LEU A 126 5.09 3.03 1.32
N ASP A 127 6.20 3.62 1.75
CA ASP A 127 6.75 3.46 3.10
C ASP A 127 5.93 4.15 4.20
N ARG A 128 6.39 3.96 5.43
CA ARG A 128 5.72 4.51 6.62
C ARG A 128 5.66 6.02 6.58
N ASP A 129 6.75 6.67 6.17
CA ASP A 129 6.82 8.13 6.13
C ASP A 129 5.84 8.70 5.10
N PHE A 130 5.67 8.04 3.94
CA PHE A 130 4.65 8.40 2.96
C PHE A 130 3.23 8.19 3.49
N ILE A 131 2.95 7.03 4.11
CA ILE A 131 1.63 6.71 4.70
C ILE A 131 1.23 7.77 5.74
N VAL A 132 2.16 8.13 6.63
CA VAL A 132 1.94 9.13 7.69
C VAL A 132 1.79 10.52 7.08
N SER A 133 2.65 10.91 6.13
CA SER A 133 2.58 12.22 5.46
C SER A 133 1.28 12.42 4.68
N LYS A 134 0.67 11.33 4.19
CA LYS A 134 -0.64 11.36 3.53
C LYS A 134 -1.82 11.46 4.50
N GLY A 135 -1.61 11.19 5.78
CA GLY A 135 -2.71 11.11 6.76
C GLY A 135 -3.63 9.90 6.54
N ALA A 136 -3.18 8.89 5.79
CA ALA A 136 -4.00 7.74 5.44
C ALA A 136 -4.30 6.85 6.66
N ASN A 137 -5.56 6.39 6.78
CA ASN A 137 -6.01 5.52 7.87
C ASN A 137 -6.17 4.06 7.42
N ASN A 138 -6.59 3.85 6.17
CA ASN A 138 -6.83 2.56 5.56
C ASN A 138 -6.26 2.55 4.13
N LEU A 139 -6.18 1.37 3.52
CA LEU A 139 -5.56 1.18 2.21
C LEU A 139 -6.25 2.00 1.10
N ARG A 140 -7.57 2.20 1.18
CA ARG A 140 -8.31 3.06 0.25
C ARG A 140 -7.74 4.49 0.25
N ASP A 141 -7.65 5.10 1.44
CA ASP A 141 -7.17 6.49 1.60
C ASP A 141 -5.73 6.64 1.07
N LEU A 142 -4.88 5.61 1.26
CA LEU A 142 -3.50 5.60 0.74
C LEU A 142 -3.45 5.54 -0.79
N LEU A 143 -4.31 4.74 -1.43
CA LEU A 143 -4.21 4.45 -2.87
C LEU A 143 -5.01 5.40 -3.76
N MET A 144 -5.95 6.19 -3.21
CA MET A 144 -6.84 7.06 -4.00
C MET A 144 -6.14 8.03 -4.96
N GLN A 145 -4.90 8.44 -4.65
CA GLN A 145 -4.11 9.36 -5.49
C GLN A 145 -2.87 8.70 -6.08
N GLU A 146 -2.75 7.37 -5.99
CA GLU A 146 -1.69 6.67 -6.70
C GLU A 146 -2.06 6.54 -8.18
N GLY A 147 -1.05 6.76 -9.02
CA GLY A 147 -1.19 6.69 -10.48
C GLY A 147 -1.45 5.25 -10.94
N ALA A 148 -2.31 5.14 -11.95
CA ALA A 148 -2.74 3.88 -12.55
C ALA A 148 -3.54 2.94 -11.64
N ILE A 149 -3.93 3.44 -10.46
CA ILE A 149 -4.84 2.78 -9.54
C ILE A 149 -6.10 3.61 -9.46
N ASN A 150 -7.23 3.06 -9.90
CA ASN A 150 -8.52 3.74 -9.79
C ASN A 150 -9.40 3.05 -8.76
N ILE A 151 -10.01 3.86 -7.90
CA ILE A 151 -10.86 3.40 -6.82
C ILE A 151 -12.23 4.07 -6.97
N ASN A 152 -13.24 3.23 -7.12
CA ASN A 152 -14.64 3.62 -7.02
C ASN A 152 -15.23 3.08 -5.72
N GLN A 153 -16.36 3.63 -5.28
CA GLN A 153 -17.02 3.18 -4.07
C GLN A 153 -18.46 2.77 -4.38
N ASP A 154 -18.85 1.59 -3.92
CA ASP A 154 -20.24 1.24 -3.72
C ASP A 154 -20.64 1.53 -2.26
N ALA A 155 -21.81 2.13 -2.06
CA ALA A 155 -22.27 2.56 -0.74
C ALA A 155 -22.49 1.38 0.23
N GLN A 156 -22.77 0.17 -0.28
CA GLN A 156 -23.06 -1.02 0.53
C GLN A 156 -21.95 -2.07 0.44
N LEU A 157 -21.34 -2.24 -0.74
CA LEU A 157 -20.39 -3.31 -1.02
C LEU A 157 -18.93 -2.93 -0.75
N GLY A 158 -18.60 -1.64 -0.66
CA GLY A 158 -17.24 -1.18 -0.35
C GLY A 158 -16.48 -0.61 -1.55
N SER A 159 -15.16 -0.58 -1.42
CA SER A 159 -14.25 -0.08 -2.46
C SER A 159 -14.10 -1.07 -3.62
N ASN A 160 -14.13 -0.56 -4.86
CA ASN A 160 -13.78 -1.28 -6.07
C ASN A 160 -12.45 -0.73 -6.62
N ILE A 161 -11.46 -1.58 -6.82
CA ILE A 161 -10.12 -1.18 -7.29
C ILE A 161 -9.90 -1.64 -8.73
N SER A 162 -9.14 -0.87 -9.50
CA SER A 162 -8.54 -1.33 -10.75
C SER A 162 -7.10 -0.87 -10.86
N ILE A 163 -6.25 -1.69 -11.50
CA ILE A 163 -4.85 -1.37 -11.80
C ILE A 163 -4.66 -1.49 -13.31
N ASN A 164 -4.12 -0.45 -13.96
CA ASN A 164 -3.89 -0.46 -15.42
C ASN A 164 -5.14 -0.86 -16.23
N GLY A 165 -6.34 -0.47 -15.76
CA GLY A 165 -7.62 -0.78 -16.40
C GLY A 165 -8.18 -2.18 -16.13
N LEU A 166 -7.47 -3.03 -15.37
CA LEU A 166 -7.94 -4.36 -14.95
C LEU A 166 -8.61 -4.31 -13.58
N GLY A 167 -9.75 -5.00 -13.42
CA GLY A 167 -10.60 -4.95 -12.22
C GLY A 167 -10.04 -5.67 -11.00
N GLY A 168 -10.68 -5.49 -9.84
CA GLY A 168 -10.23 -6.01 -8.54
C GLY A 168 -10.22 -7.53 -8.43
N GLU A 169 -10.98 -8.24 -9.28
CA GLU A 169 -10.92 -9.70 -9.40
C GLU A 169 -9.55 -10.19 -9.89
N ASN A 170 -8.79 -9.29 -10.54
CA ASN A 170 -7.47 -9.52 -11.09
C ASN A 170 -6.34 -8.93 -10.22
N VAL A 171 -6.68 -8.32 -9.07
CA VAL A 171 -5.72 -7.76 -8.12
C VAL A 171 -5.67 -8.65 -6.87
N LYS A 172 -4.48 -9.18 -6.57
CA LYS A 172 -4.27 -9.99 -5.37
C LYS A 172 -3.80 -9.11 -4.21
N ILE A 173 -4.59 -9.08 -3.15
CA ILE A 173 -4.27 -8.28 -1.95
C ILE A 173 -3.80 -9.22 -0.84
N LEU A 174 -2.63 -8.91 -0.29
CA LEU A 174 -1.93 -9.73 0.69
C LEU A 174 -1.61 -8.91 1.94
N ILE A 175 -1.53 -9.58 3.09
CA ILE A 175 -0.85 -9.04 4.27
C ILE A 175 0.27 -10.00 4.65
N ASP A 176 1.52 -9.53 4.61
CA ASP A 176 2.73 -10.36 4.74
C ASP A 176 2.73 -11.60 3.84
N GLY A 177 2.24 -11.45 2.60
CA GLY A 177 2.17 -12.53 1.64
C GLY A 177 0.97 -13.48 1.78
N ILE A 178 0.12 -13.31 2.81
CA ILE A 178 -1.10 -14.11 3.00
C ILE A 178 -2.29 -13.44 2.30
N PRO A 179 -3.04 -14.16 1.43
CA PRO A 179 -4.18 -13.59 0.72
C PRO A 179 -5.33 -13.17 1.64
N ILE A 180 -5.92 -12.01 1.32
CA ILE A 180 -7.15 -11.54 1.96
C ILE A 180 -8.38 -12.02 1.17
N ILE A 181 -9.33 -12.62 1.89
CA ILE A 181 -10.60 -13.11 1.34
C ILE A 181 -11.78 -12.18 1.68
N GLY A 182 -12.95 -12.52 1.12
CA GLY A 182 -14.20 -11.80 1.36
C GLY A 182 -14.66 -10.91 0.21
N ARG A 183 -14.30 -11.26 -1.03
CA ARG A 183 -14.65 -10.44 -2.21
C ARG A 183 -16.15 -10.26 -2.35
N THR A 184 -16.61 -9.05 -2.54
CA THR A 184 -17.98 -8.67 -2.91
C THR A 184 -17.93 -8.08 -4.31
N ASN A 185 -18.71 -8.64 -5.24
CA ASN A 185 -18.68 -8.24 -6.65
C ASN A 185 -17.25 -8.15 -7.24
N GLY A 186 -16.45 -9.21 -7.05
CA GLY A 186 -15.05 -9.27 -7.52
C GLY A 186 -14.04 -8.47 -6.70
N ASN A 187 -14.46 -7.66 -5.72
CA ASN A 187 -13.57 -6.71 -5.03
C ASN A 187 -13.41 -7.01 -3.54
N ILE A 188 -12.20 -6.87 -3.01
CA ILE A 188 -11.97 -6.75 -1.56
C ILE A 188 -12.21 -5.28 -1.19
N ASP A 189 -13.06 -5.02 -0.19
CA ASP A 189 -13.20 -3.65 0.31
C ASP A 189 -11.92 -3.22 1.04
N ILE A 190 -11.04 -2.53 0.31
CA ILE A 190 -9.76 -2.03 0.83
C ILE A 190 -9.92 -0.92 1.89
N SER A 191 -11.13 -0.39 2.09
CA SER A 191 -11.42 0.49 3.24
C SER A 191 -11.55 -0.27 4.57
N GLN A 192 -11.59 -1.61 4.54
CA GLN A 192 -11.54 -2.49 5.71
C GLN A 192 -10.11 -2.89 6.12
N LEU A 193 -9.09 -2.39 5.43
CA LEU A 193 -7.68 -2.73 5.68
C LEU A 193 -6.99 -1.54 6.35
N SER A 194 -6.86 -1.60 7.68
CA SER A 194 -6.19 -0.57 8.48
C SER A 194 -4.69 -0.50 8.17
N LEU A 195 -4.15 0.73 8.13
CA LEU A 195 -2.72 0.99 7.94
C LEU A 195 -1.99 1.27 9.27
N THR A 196 -2.66 1.13 10.41
CA THR A 196 -2.09 1.51 11.70
C THR A 196 -0.85 0.68 12.04
N ASN A 197 -0.87 -0.65 11.82
CA ASN A 197 0.25 -1.56 12.07
C ASN A 197 1.03 -1.96 10.80
N ILE A 198 0.91 -1.15 9.74
CA ILE A 198 1.59 -1.38 8.46
C ILE A 198 2.85 -0.49 8.40
N ASP A 199 3.97 -1.13 8.08
CA ASP A 199 5.26 -0.49 7.84
C ASP A 199 5.28 0.12 6.44
N ARG A 200 4.93 -0.69 5.44
CA ARG A 200 4.87 -0.25 4.04
C ARG A 200 3.87 -1.06 3.24
N VAL A 201 3.48 -0.50 2.09
CA VAL A 201 2.69 -1.21 1.08
C VAL A 201 3.54 -1.38 -0.16
N GLU A 202 3.75 -2.64 -0.56
CA GLU A 202 4.47 -3.01 -1.79
C GLU A 202 3.45 -3.30 -2.90
N ILE A 203 3.61 -2.67 -4.06
CA ILE A 203 2.70 -2.79 -5.20
C ILE A 203 3.50 -3.24 -6.43
N VAL A 204 3.10 -4.38 -7.00
CA VAL A 204 3.57 -4.83 -8.30
C VAL A 204 2.44 -4.68 -9.30
N LYS A 205 2.62 -3.79 -10.28
CA LYS A 205 1.67 -3.55 -11.37
C LYS A 205 2.07 -4.43 -12.56
N GLY A 206 1.25 -5.40 -12.90
CA GLY A 206 1.55 -6.39 -13.92
C GLY A 206 1.37 -7.83 -13.44
N PRO A 207 1.61 -8.80 -14.32
CA PRO A 207 1.23 -10.18 -14.10
C PRO A 207 2.13 -10.85 -13.06
N MET A 208 1.51 -11.43 -12.03
CA MET A 208 2.21 -12.09 -10.92
C MET A 208 1.71 -13.52 -10.65
N SER A 209 0.92 -14.08 -11.57
CA SER A 209 0.32 -15.41 -11.42
C SER A 209 1.31 -16.55 -11.25
N THR A 210 2.51 -16.46 -11.82
CA THR A 210 3.53 -17.52 -11.67
C THR A 210 3.99 -17.66 -10.21
N LEU A 211 4.07 -16.56 -9.46
CA LEU A 211 4.53 -16.55 -8.06
C LEU A 211 3.40 -16.57 -7.03
N TYR A 212 2.22 -16.06 -7.39
CA TYR A 212 1.09 -15.88 -6.47
C TYR A 212 -0.21 -16.60 -6.88
N GLY A 213 -0.22 -17.32 -8.01
CA GLY A 213 -1.37 -18.11 -8.45
C GLY A 213 -2.53 -17.29 -9.05
N THR A 214 -3.75 -17.80 -8.88
CA THR A 214 -4.97 -17.13 -9.36
C THR A 214 -5.13 -15.72 -8.77
N ASP A 215 -5.84 -14.86 -9.51
CA ASP A 215 -6.25 -13.48 -9.15
C ASP A 215 -5.14 -12.42 -9.16
N ALA A 216 -3.99 -12.71 -9.78
CA ALA A 216 -2.83 -11.81 -9.83
C ALA A 216 -2.49 -11.35 -11.26
N LEU A 217 -3.49 -11.22 -12.14
CA LEU A 217 -3.28 -10.79 -13.53
C LEU A 217 -2.89 -9.31 -13.63
N ALA A 218 -3.56 -8.46 -12.86
CA ALA A 218 -3.34 -7.02 -12.86
C ALA A 218 -2.18 -6.60 -11.95
N GLY A 219 -1.95 -7.37 -10.89
CA GLY A 219 -0.93 -7.04 -9.91
C GLY A 219 -1.14 -7.67 -8.55
N VAL A 220 -0.19 -7.36 -7.67
CA VAL A 220 -0.20 -7.72 -6.25
C VAL A 220 -0.04 -6.45 -5.43
N ILE A 221 -0.86 -6.31 -4.39
CA ILE A 221 -0.69 -5.30 -3.34
C ILE A 221 -0.43 -6.06 -2.03
N ASN A 222 0.75 -5.89 -1.44
CA ASN A 222 1.16 -6.59 -0.24
C ASN A 222 1.43 -5.60 0.89
N LEU A 223 0.65 -5.69 1.96
CA LEU A 223 0.79 -4.85 3.15
C LEU A 223 1.79 -5.54 4.08
N ILE A 224 2.92 -4.91 4.31
CA ILE A 224 3.97 -5.44 5.18
C ILE A 224 3.78 -4.89 6.58
N SER A 225 3.61 -5.75 7.56
CA SER A 225 3.43 -5.30 8.95
C SER A 225 4.73 -4.79 9.55
N LYS A 226 4.60 -3.91 10.55
CA LYS A 226 5.72 -3.48 11.38
C LYS A 226 6.37 -4.68 12.07
N LYS A 227 7.70 -4.66 12.14
CA LYS A 227 8.52 -5.62 12.86
C LYS A 227 9.47 -4.80 13.73
N GLU A 228 9.08 -4.55 14.97
CA GLU A 228 9.93 -3.81 15.91
C GLU A 228 10.60 -4.81 16.84
N ALA A 229 11.94 -4.84 16.82
CA ALA A 229 12.78 -5.63 17.70
C ALA A 229 13.83 -4.70 18.31
N ASN A 230 13.40 -3.88 19.27
CA ASN A 230 14.30 -3.13 20.15
C ASN A 230 14.07 -3.68 21.56
N ASP A 231 15.11 -4.10 22.29
CA ASP A 231 15.05 -4.78 23.61
C ASP A 231 14.33 -3.96 24.72
N ASN A 232 13.06 -3.67 24.54
CA ASN A 232 12.24 -2.71 25.26
C ASN A 232 10.76 -3.08 25.10
N ILE A 233 9.93 -2.51 25.97
CA ILE A 233 8.47 -2.54 25.85
C ILE A 233 8.05 -1.16 25.40
N SER A 234 7.39 -1.05 24.24
CA SER A 234 6.85 0.23 23.79
C SER A 234 5.33 0.17 23.66
N ALA A 235 4.69 1.31 23.89
CA ALA A 235 3.27 1.50 23.65
C ALA A 235 3.07 2.65 22.67
N ARG A 236 2.03 2.54 21.85
CA ARG A 236 1.65 3.58 20.92
C ARG A 236 0.16 3.86 21.04
N GLY A 237 -0.20 5.13 21.07
CA GLY A 237 -1.58 5.60 20.94
C GLY A 237 -1.72 6.45 19.68
N LEU A 238 -2.77 6.19 18.89
CA LEU A 238 -3.12 6.99 17.74
C LEU A 238 -4.58 7.43 17.83
N ALA A 239 -4.81 8.73 17.70
CA ALA A 239 -6.14 9.31 17.62
C ALA A 239 -6.26 10.15 16.34
N THR A 240 -7.33 9.92 15.58
CA THR A 240 -7.63 10.70 14.36
C THR A 240 -9.05 11.22 14.43
N TYR A 241 -9.22 12.50 14.12
CA TYR A 241 -10.50 13.15 13.91
C TYR A 241 -10.55 13.72 12.49
N GLU A 242 -11.66 13.53 11.79
CA GLU A 242 -11.92 14.15 10.48
C GLU A 242 -13.32 14.79 10.48
N SER A 243 -13.43 15.99 9.91
CA SER A 243 -14.64 16.82 9.97
C SER A 243 -15.88 16.21 9.31
N VAL A 244 -15.73 15.16 8.49
CA VAL A 244 -16.84 14.37 7.93
C VAL A 244 -17.41 13.35 8.93
N GLY A 245 -17.09 13.49 10.21
CA GLY A 245 -17.58 12.61 11.27
C GLY A 245 -16.81 11.29 11.35
N ARG A 246 -15.49 11.30 11.07
CA ARG A 246 -14.62 10.15 11.35
C ARG A 246 -13.88 10.34 12.67
N TYR A 247 -13.87 9.27 13.47
CA TYR A 247 -13.20 9.23 14.77
C TYR A 247 -12.53 7.87 14.91
N ASN A 248 -11.20 7.86 14.88
CA ASN A 248 -10.42 6.63 14.92
C ASN A 248 -9.49 6.64 16.13
N PHE A 249 -9.42 5.51 16.81
CA PHE A 249 -8.52 5.28 17.93
C PHE A 249 -7.83 3.94 17.75
N ASP A 250 -6.51 3.93 17.85
CA ASP A 250 -5.71 2.72 17.78
C ASP A 250 -4.68 2.70 18.91
N VAL A 251 -4.43 1.52 19.46
CA VAL A 251 -3.44 1.29 20.50
C VAL A 251 -2.57 0.11 20.09
N GLY A 252 -1.25 0.32 20.08
CA GLY A 252 -0.26 -0.71 19.85
C GLY A 252 0.59 -0.95 21.09
N LEU A 253 0.92 -2.20 21.36
CA LEU A 253 1.90 -2.60 22.37
C LEU A 253 2.93 -3.50 21.68
N ASN A 254 4.20 -3.18 21.84
CA ASN A 254 5.30 -4.02 21.39
C ASN A 254 6.15 -4.43 22.59
N SER A 255 6.61 -5.66 22.58
CA SER A 255 7.62 -6.15 23.51
C SER A 255 8.59 -7.02 22.74
N SER A 256 9.87 -6.69 22.81
CA SER A 256 10.94 -7.49 22.23
C SER A 256 11.99 -7.82 23.27
N PHE A 257 12.54 -9.04 23.17
CA PHE A 257 13.61 -9.55 24.01
C PHE A 257 14.43 -10.57 23.23
N ASP A 258 15.71 -10.28 23.04
CA ASP A 258 16.61 -11.03 22.16
C ASP A 258 16.00 -11.13 20.73
N ASP A 259 15.97 -12.32 20.14
CA ASP A 259 15.39 -12.58 18.81
C ASP A 259 13.86 -12.75 18.81
N ASN A 260 13.20 -12.52 19.95
CA ASN A 260 11.77 -12.72 20.13
C ASN A 260 11.04 -11.37 20.18
N TYR A 261 9.83 -11.33 19.64
CA TYR A 261 8.96 -10.17 19.79
C TYR A 261 7.49 -10.57 19.87
N VAL A 262 6.69 -9.72 20.49
CA VAL A 262 5.22 -9.76 20.47
C VAL A 262 4.70 -8.36 20.22
N ASN A 263 3.96 -8.21 19.14
CA ASN A 263 3.24 -7.01 18.76
C ASN A 263 1.74 -7.25 18.91
N LEU A 264 1.06 -6.39 19.65
CA LEU A 264 -0.39 -6.35 19.80
C LEU A 264 -0.91 -5.02 19.28
N ASN A 265 -1.97 -5.03 18.50
CA ASN A 265 -2.61 -3.82 18.02
C ASN A 265 -4.12 -3.96 18.16
N ILE A 266 -4.80 -2.97 18.73
CA ILE A 266 -6.25 -2.90 18.78
C ILE A 266 -6.71 -1.55 18.25
N GLY A 267 -7.85 -1.50 17.59
CA GLY A 267 -8.37 -0.23 17.07
C GLY A 267 -9.87 -0.22 16.89
N ARG A 268 -10.45 0.99 16.95
CA ARG A 268 -11.83 1.30 16.59
C ARG A 268 -11.81 2.44 15.58
N HIS A 269 -12.33 2.20 14.38
CA HIS A 269 -12.55 3.25 13.38
C HIS A 269 -14.05 3.47 13.23
N PHE A 270 -14.49 4.71 13.36
CA PHE A 270 -15.90 5.06 13.24
C PHE A 270 -16.10 6.15 12.20
N PHE A 271 -17.15 6.02 11.41
CA PHE A 271 -17.60 6.99 10.43
C PHE A 271 -19.11 7.19 10.57
N GLY A 272 -19.53 8.45 10.81
CA GLY A 272 -20.92 8.82 11.02
C GLY A 272 -21.82 8.79 9.77
N GLY A 273 -21.24 8.53 8.60
CA GLY A 273 -21.93 8.66 7.31
C GLY A 273 -21.87 10.09 6.79
N TYR A 274 -22.13 10.26 5.49
CA TYR A 274 -22.16 11.57 4.86
C TYR A 274 -23.16 11.64 3.70
N SER A 275 -23.81 12.79 3.55
CA SER A 275 -24.72 13.12 2.44
C SER A 275 -24.59 14.59 2.10
N PRO A 276 -24.59 14.96 0.80
CA PRO A 276 -24.71 16.36 0.38
C PRO A 276 -26.02 17.00 0.82
N ILE A 277 -27.08 16.20 0.95
CA ILE A 277 -28.38 16.64 1.48
C ILE A 277 -28.29 16.56 3.01
N GLU A 278 -28.33 17.71 3.66
CA GLU A 278 -28.39 17.84 5.12
C GLU A 278 -29.57 17.07 5.70
N ASP A 279 -29.39 16.50 6.88
CA ASP A 279 -30.38 15.70 7.63
C ASP A 279 -31.01 14.51 6.88
N SER A 280 -30.45 14.13 5.72
CA SER A 280 -30.92 12.96 4.98
C SER A 280 -30.74 11.69 5.80
N ARG A 281 -31.83 10.97 6.06
CA ARG A 281 -31.78 9.68 6.75
C ARG A 281 -30.92 8.67 5.99
N THR A 282 -31.06 8.63 4.66
CA THR A 282 -30.53 7.54 3.84
C THR A 282 -29.05 7.66 3.51
N GLN A 283 -28.36 8.72 3.97
CA GLN A 283 -26.91 9.00 3.87
C GLN A 283 -26.21 8.40 2.64
N LEU A 284 -25.79 9.21 1.66
CA LEU A 284 -25.13 8.72 0.44
C LEU A 284 -23.97 7.77 0.74
N TRP A 285 -23.13 8.15 1.70
CA TRP A 285 -22.09 7.32 2.26
C TRP A 285 -22.51 6.78 3.61
N LYS A 286 -22.55 5.46 3.73
CA LYS A 286 -23.17 4.81 4.88
C LYS A 286 -22.30 4.95 6.14
N PRO A 287 -22.92 5.22 7.30
CA PRO A 287 -22.22 5.11 8.57
C PRO A 287 -21.70 3.69 8.77
N LYS A 288 -20.51 3.61 9.34
CA LYS A 288 -19.88 2.34 9.68
C LYS A 288 -18.98 2.44 10.89
N GLU A 289 -18.87 1.32 11.58
CA GLU A 289 -18.03 1.15 12.75
C GLU A 289 -17.22 -0.13 12.59
N GLN A 290 -15.92 -0.01 12.80
CA GLN A 290 -14.94 -1.07 12.55
C GLN A 290 -14.10 -1.30 13.80
N TYR A 291 -13.86 -2.55 14.14
CA TYR A 291 -12.98 -2.98 15.22
C TYR A 291 -11.88 -3.89 14.67
N PHE A 292 -10.67 -3.71 15.17
CA PHE A 292 -9.49 -4.47 14.77
C PHE A 292 -8.77 -4.98 16.01
N ALA A 293 -8.27 -6.21 15.95
CA ALA A 293 -7.33 -6.73 16.93
C ALA A 293 -6.33 -7.65 16.23
N ASP A 294 -5.05 -7.30 16.28
CA ASP A 294 -3.96 -8.04 15.65
C ASP A 294 -2.93 -8.46 16.70
N ILE A 295 -2.38 -9.65 16.51
CA ILE A 295 -1.21 -10.17 17.23
C ILE A 295 -0.18 -10.65 16.21
N ASP A 296 1.08 -10.29 16.42
CA ASP A 296 2.22 -10.76 15.64
C ASP A 296 3.34 -11.11 16.60
N ALA A 297 3.63 -12.39 16.75
CA ALA A 297 4.62 -12.90 17.69
C ALA A 297 5.65 -13.73 16.94
N LYS A 298 6.94 -13.46 17.16
CA LYS A 298 8.06 -14.24 16.65
C LYS A 298 8.84 -14.82 17.82
N THR A 299 9.27 -16.07 17.65
CA THR A 299 10.27 -16.70 18.50
C THR A 299 11.27 -17.51 17.68
N VAL A 300 12.44 -17.79 18.25
CA VAL A 300 13.42 -18.71 17.68
C VAL A 300 13.37 -20.05 18.41
N LEU A 301 12.97 -21.11 17.71
CA LEU A 301 12.87 -22.47 18.26
C LEU A 301 13.75 -23.43 17.44
N LEU A 302 14.74 -24.05 18.08
CA LEU A 302 15.68 -25.00 17.43
C LEU A 302 16.39 -24.40 16.19
N GLY A 303 16.66 -23.09 16.22
CA GLY A 303 17.28 -22.35 15.11
C GLY A 303 16.34 -22.10 13.92
N PHE A 304 15.02 -22.25 14.11
CA PHE A 304 14.00 -21.78 13.17
C PHE A 304 13.35 -20.52 13.72
N ASP A 305 13.16 -19.54 12.85
CA ASP A 305 12.26 -18.42 13.09
C ASP A 305 10.83 -18.93 12.96
N VAL A 306 10.09 -18.93 14.07
CA VAL A 306 8.67 -19.30 14.11
C VAL A 306 7.87 -18.05 14.44
N ARG A 307 7.04 -17.62 13.50
CA ARG A 307 6.18 -16.44 13.65
C ARG A 307 4.72 -16.83 13.57
N TYR A 308 3.94 -16.40 14.54
CA TYR A 308 2.48 -16.49 14.52
C TYR A 308 1.89 -15.10 14.28
N LYS A 309 0.91 -15.03 13.39
CA LYS A 309 0.12 -13.82 13.14
C LYS A 309 -1.37 -14.15 13.25
N GLY A 310 -2.08 -13.42 14.10
CA GLY A 310 -3.53 -13.48 14.24
C GLY A 310 -4.14 -12.11 13.99
N GLY A 311 -5.31 -12.06 13.36
CA GLY A 311 -6.03 -10.82 13.09
C GLY A 311 -7.54 -11.04 13.16
N TYR A 312 -8.23 -10.23 13.94
CA TYR A 312 -9.68 -10.14 14.02
C TYR A 312 -10.14 -8.79 13.47
N PHE A 313 -11.17 -8.82 12.65
CA PHE A 313 -11.83 -7.64 12.11
C PHE A 313 -13.34 -7.81 12.21
N GLU A 314 -14.00 -6.76 12.69
CA GLU A 314 -15.46 -6.64 12.68
C GLU A 314 -15.85 -5.30 12.08
N GLU A 315 -16.86 -5.28 11.21
CA GLU A 315 -17.49 -4.07 10.69
C GLU A 315 -19.00 -4.17 10.81
N LEU A 316 -19.63 -3.11 11.33
CA LEU A 316 -21.06 -2.86 11.22
C LEU A 316 -21.28 -1.66 10.30
N LEU A 317 -21.89 -1.90 9.15
CA LEU A 317 -22.32 -0.86 8.21
C LEU A 317 -23.85 -0.75 8.26
N ILE A 318 -24.37 0.46 8.44
CA ILE A 318 -25.81 0.70 8.59
C ILE A 318 -26.33 1.46 7.38
N SER A 319 -27.21 0.81 6.61
CA SER A 319 -27.92 1.42 5.50
C SER A 319 -29.35 1.74 5.90
N LYS A 320 -29.59 2.98 6.29
CA LYS A 320 -30.93 3.45 6.68
C LYS A 320 -31.83 3.64 5.45
N GLY A 321 -33.06 3.15 5.53
CA GLY A 321 -34.02 3.23 4.43
C GLY A 321 -34.77 4.55 4.35
N GLN A 322 -35.48 4.74 3.24
CA GLN A 322 -36.41 5.85 3.04
C GLN A 322 -37.61 5.74 3.99
N LEU A 323 -38.24 6.87 4.25
CA LEU A 323 -39.46 6.94 5.06
C LEU A 323 -40.63 6.30 4.33
N ILE A 324 -41.45 5.53 5.05
CA ILE A 324 -42.60 4.81 4.51
C ILE A 324 -43.82 5.74 4.50
N ALA A 325 -44.35 6.02 3.32
CA ALA A 325 -45.58 6.77 3.13
C ALA A 325 -46.82 5.99 3.62
N PRO A 326 -47.94 6.66 3.97
CA PRO A 326 -48.16 8.10 3.93
C PRO A 326 -47.78 8.83 5.22
N TYR A 327 -47.60 8.11 6.33
CA TYR A 327 -47.40 8.73 7.65
C TYR A 327 -45.95 9.12 7.92
N TYR A 328 -44.98 8.52 7.21
CA TYR A 328 -43.54 8.77 7.35
C TYR A 328 -43.00 8.48 8.77
N GLU A 329 -43.71 7.61 9.50
CA GLU A 329 -43.41 7.22 10.89
C GLU A 329 -42.52 5.98 10.99
N GLY A 330 -42.17 5.35 9.87
CA GLY A 330 -41.32 4.16 9.86
C GLY A 330 -40.41 4.06 8.65
N ALA A 331 -39.38 3.21 8.75
CA ALA A 331 -38.43 2.93 7.66
C ALA A 331 -37.86 1.51 7.78
N TYR A 332 -37.42 0.93 6.66
CA TYR A 332 -36.67 -0.33 6.66
C TYR A 332 -35.16 -0.06 6.62
N ASP A 333 -34.45 -0.42 7.68
CA ASP A 333 -33.01 -0.28 7.78
C ASP A 333 -32.31 -1.62 7.57
N ASN A 334 -31.19 -1.61 6.85
CA ASN A 334 -30.34 -2.78 6.68
C ASN A 334 -29.06 -2.61 7.52
N LYS A 335 -28.73 -3.64 8.30
CA LYS A 335 -27.46 -3.73 9.02
C LYS A 335 -26.61 -4.82 8.37
N TYR A 336 -25.43 -4.44 7.90
CA TYR A 336 -24.45 -5.34 7.34
C TYR A 336 -23.35 -5.57 8.38
N LYS A 337 -23.23 -6.79 8.89
CA LYS A 337 -22.14 -7.16 9.79
C LYS A 337 -21.13 -8.00 9.01
N THR A 338 -19.87 -7.60 9.03
CA THR A 338 -18.75 -8.36 8.44
C THR A 338 -17.79 -8.76 9.53
N ASP A 339 -17.51 -10.04 9.65
CA ASP A 339 -16.53 -10.61 10.58
C ASP A 339 -15.44 -11.32 9.78
N ARG A 340 -14.18 -11.07 10.12
CA ARG A 340 -13.05 -11.76 9.52
C ARG A 340 -12.03 -12.14 10.58
N LEU A 341 -11.66 -13.43 10.60
CA LEU A 341 -10.63 -13.97 11.46
C LEU A 341 -9.54 -14.58 10.58
N ASN A 342 -8.30 -14.16 10.77
CA ASN A 342 -7.14 -14.63 10.03
C ASN A 342 -6.10 -15.16 11.01
N ASN A 343 -5.59 -16.37 10.78
CA ASN A 343 -4.50 -16.93 11.55
C ASN A 343 -3.44 -17.46 10.60
N ALA A 344 -2.17 -17.19 10.87
CA ALA A 344 -1.05 -17.64 10.06
C ALA A 344 0.13 -18.04 10.95
N ILE A 345 0.81 -19.12 10.56
CA ILE A 345 2.09 -19.54 11.11
C ILE A 345 3.11 -19.51 9.98
N PHE A 346 4.25 -18.87 10.23
CA PHE A 346 5.39 -18.84 9.35
C PHE A 346 6.56 -19.52 10.04
N ILE A 347 7.28 -20.36 9.31
CA ILE A 347 8.51 -21.01 9.76
C ILE A 347 9.58 -20.71 8.72
N SER A 348 10.66 -20.07 9.12
CA SER A 348 11.78 -19.79 8.23
C SER A 348 13.11 -20.19 8.85
N LYS A 349 14.05 -20.59 8.00
CA LYS A 349 15.43 -20.87 8.42
C LYS A 349 16.40 -20.51 7.32
N GLN A 350 17.35 -19.65 7.66
CA GLN A 350 18.55 -19.45 6.87
C GLN A 350 19.50 -20.62 7.11
N LEU A 351 19.87 -21.30 6.04
CA LEU A 351 20.78 -22.44 6.01
C LEU A 351 22.16 -21.97 5.53
N GLU A 352 23.17 -22.82 5.68
CA GLU A 352 24.51 -22.57 5.15
C GLU A 352 24.47 -22.35 3.62
N ASN A 353 25.43 -21.56 3.11
CA ASN A 353 25.61 -21.26 1.68
C ASN A 353 24.42 -20.54 1.03
N ASN A 354 23.87 -19.51 1.69
CA ASN A 354 22.78 -18.66 1.15
C ASN A 354 21.48 -19.41 0.78
N LYS A 355 21.31 -20.62 1.33
CA LYS A 355 20.09 -21.41 1.20
C LYS A 355 19.08 -20.98 2.24
N ASN A 356 17.82 -21.03 1.87
CA ASN A 356 16.74 -20.63 2.76
C ASN A 356 15.53 -21.53 2.56
N PHE A 357 14.86 -21.79 3.67
CA PHE A 357 13.61 -22.51 3.71
C PHE A 357 12.55 -21.63 4.35
N ASN A 358 11.40 -21.50 3.67
CA ASN A 358 10.23 -20.78 4.15
C ASN A 358 9.00 -21.68 4.06
N PHE A 359 8.22 -21.68 5.12
CA PHE A 359 6.92 -22.35 5.19
C PHE A 359 5.90 -21.39 5.77
N SER A 360 4.69 -21.36 5.22
CA SER A 360 3.55 -20.65 5.78
C SER A 360 2.29 -21.49 5.70
N LEU A 361 1.53 -21.50 6.79
CA LEU A 361 0.19 -22.06 6.87
C LEU A 361 -0.73 -20.94 7.36
N SER A 362 -1.80 -20.65 6.64
CA SER A 362 -2.80 -19.69 7.08
C SER A 362 -4.21 -20.22 6.90
N HIS A 363 -5.11 -19.80 7.79
CA HIS A 363 -6.53 -20.06 7.73
C HIS A 363 -7.30 -18.75 7.97
N SER A 364 -8.21 -18.45 7.05
CA SER A 364 -9.05 -17.26 7.07
C SER A 364 -10.52 -17.64 7.04
N ASN A 365 -11.29 -17.09 7.96
CA ASN A 365 -12.74 -17.17 7.98
C ASN A 365 -13.31 -15.78 7.70
N TYR A 366 -14.24 -15.69 6.77
CA TYR A 366 -14.97 -14.47 6.45
C TYR A 366 -16.46 -14.77 6.54
N GLN A 367 -17.19 -13.93 7.26
CA GLN A 367 -18.63 -13.97 7.34
C GLN A 367 -19.18 -12.58 7.06
N ARG A 368 -20.24 -12.51 6.26
CA ARG A 368 -21.04 -11.29 6.12
C ARG A 368 -22.50 -11.62 6.29
N SER A 369 -23.18 -10.94 7.21
CA SER A 369 -24.62 -11.00 7.34
C SER A 369 -25.28 -9.69 6.94
N ARG A 370 -26.50 -9.78 6.41
CA ARG A 370 -27.41 -8.66 6.22
C ARG A 370 -28.65 -8.95 7.05
N ASN A 371 -29.04 -8.01 7.89
CA ASN A 371 -30.30 -8.07 8.59
C ASN A 371 -31.15 -6.84 8.31
N THR A 372 -32.43 -7.05 7.99
CA THR A 372 -33.40 -5.99 7.73
C THR A 372 -34.26 -5.78 8.97
N TYR A 373 -34.43 -4.52 9.36
CA TYR A 373 -35.20 -4.11 10.53
C TYR A 373 -36.26 -3.09 10.10
N TYR A 374 -37.47 -3.24 10.62
CA TYR A 374 -38.43 -2.15 10.67
C TYR A 374 -38.07 -1.23 11.83
N LYS A 375 -37.87 0.05 11.53
CA LYS A 375 -37.62 1.11 12.50
C LYS A 375 -38.87 1.97 12.63
N ASP A 376 -39.47 1.97 13.82
CA ASP A 376 -40.46 2.98 14.20
C ASP A 376 -39.73 4.27 14.61
N LEU A 377 -40.08 5.39 13.98
CA LEU A 377 -39.42 6.68 14.19
C LEU A 377 -40.10 7.54 15.26
N VAL A 378 -41.25 7.11 15.77
CA VAL A 378 -41.97 7.74 16.87
C VAL A 378 -41.55 7.12 18.19
N THR A 379 -41.57 5.79 18.28
CA THR A 379 -41.19 5.04 19.50
C THR A 379 -39.69 4.73 19.55
N LEU A 380 -38.99 4.85 18.42
CA LEU A 380 -37.59 4.46 18.23
C LEU A 380 -37.33 2.95 18.35
N GLU A 381 -38.37 2.12 18.35
CA GLU A 381 -38.26 0.66 18.38
C GLU A 381 -37.65 0.11 17.07
N GLU A 382 -36.82 -0.93 17.20
CA GLU A 382 -36.26 -1.69 16.07
C GLU A 382 -36.75 -3.12 16.14
N ILE A 383 -37.50 -3.53 15.11
CA ILE A 383 -38.10 -4.85 15.01
C ILE A 383 -37.43 -5.57 13.84
N LEU A 384 -36.81 -6.72 14.10
CA LEU A 384 -36.28 -7.57 13.04
C LEU A 384 -37.44 -8.04 12.16
N THR A 385 -37.32 -7.89 10.85
CA THR A 385 -38.38 -8.33 9.94
C THR A 385 -38.48 -9.85 9.93
N GLY A 386 -39.71 -10.38 9.85
CA GLY A 386 -39.98 -11.82 9.95
C GLY A 386 -39.83 -12.61 8.65
N ASP A 387 -39.44 -11.95 7.56
CA ASP A 387 -39.20 -12.63 6.27
C ASP A 387 -37.75 -13.14 6.22
N ASP A 388 -37.60 -14.46 6.15
CA ASP A 388 -36.29 -15.12 6.04
C ASP A 388 -35.53 -14.67 4.78
N ALA A 389 -36.22 -14.28 3.70
CA ALA A 389 -35.59 -13.77 2.47
C ALA A 389 -34.93 -12.39 2.65
N GLU A 390 -35.35 -11.63 3.67
CA GLU A 390 -34.75 -10.34 4.00
C GLU A 390 -33.46 -10.50 4.81
N GLN A 391 -33.27 -11.65 5.44
CA GLN A 391 -32.07 -12.00 6.20
C GLN A 391 -31.06 -12.73 5.30
N ASP A 392 -29.77 -12.46 5.47
CA ASP A 392 -28.72 -13.18 4.76
C ASP A 392 -27.52 -13.40 5.68
N THR A 393 -26.85 -14.53 5.49
CA THR A 393 -25.52 -14.77 6.03
C THR A 393 -24.76 -15.61 5.02
N THR A 394 -23.61 -15.09 4.58
CA THR A 394 -22.68 -15.77 3.69
C THR A 394 -21.35 -15.95 4.40
N ARG A 395 -20.75 -17.13 4.27
CA ARG A 395 -19.46 -17.50 4.87
C ARG A 395 -18.51 -17.99 3.79
N PHE A 396 -17.23 -17.64 3.93
CA PHE A 396 -16.13 -18.19 3.14
C PHE A 396 -14.99 -18.56 4.05
N ASN A 397 -14.38 -19.71 3.78
CA ASN A 397 -13.19 -20.15 4.48
C ASN A 397 -12.10 -20.44 3.45
N SER A 398 -10.88 -20.03 3.77
CA SER A 398 -9.72 -20.26 2.92
C SER A 398 -8.56 -20.76 3.76
N THR A 399 -7.91 -21.82 3.30
CA THR A 399 -6.66 -22.31 3.88
C THR A 399 -5.56 -22.23 2.83
N ASN A 400 -4.49 -21.49 3.12
CA ASN A 400 -3.31 -21.42 2.26
C ASN A 400 -2.14 -22.15 2.94
N ILE A 401 -1.46 -22.99 2.17
CA ILE A 401 -0.24 -23.69 2.59
C ILE A 401 0.81 -23.42 1.52
N ARG A 402 1.94 -22.84 1.92
CA ARG A 402 3.07 -22.58 1.03
C ARG A 402 4.35 -23.09 1.66
N ALA A 403 5.15 -23.79 0.87
CA ALA A 403 6.52 -24.11 1.24
C ALA A 403 7.43 -23.73 0.07
N ALA A 404 8.54 -23.08 0.37
CA ALA A 404 9.52 -22.65 -0.61
C ALA A 404 10.93 -22.92 -0.11
N PHE A 405 11.76 -23.43 -1.00
CA PHE A 405 13.19 -23.54 -0.81
C PHE A 405 13.86 -22.70 -1.89
N TYR A 406 14.87 -21.93 -1.51
CA TYR A 406 15.68 -21.22 -2.50
C TYR A 406 17.15 -21.25 -2.13
N ASP A 407 17.97 -21.28 -3.18
CA ASP A 407 19.41 -21.17 -3.15
C ASP A 407 19.78 -19.95 -3.99
N GLU A 408 20.21 -18.88 -3.33
CA GLU A 408 20.43 -17.60 -4.01
C GLU A 408 21.65 -17.65 -4.94
N PHE A 409 22.64 -18.48 -4.60
CA PHE A 409 23.90 -18.64 -5.33
C PHE A 409 24.32 -20.11 -5.33
N LEU A 410 23.62 -20.93 -6.14
CA LEU A 410 24.07 -22.29 -6.45
C LEU A 410 25.50 -22.26 -7.02
N ASN A 411 25.81 -21.22 -7.78
CA ASN A 411 27.16 -20.73 -8.07
C ASN A 411 27.13 -19.19 -8.16
N ASP A 412 28.24 -18.55 -8.50
CA ASP A 412 28.38 -17.09 -8.57
C ASP A 412 27.35 -16.40 -9.48
N ASN A 413 26.76 -17.13 -10.43
CA ASN A 413 25.90 -16.58 -11.48
C ASN A 413 24.50 -17.19 -11.50
N LEU A 414 24.22 -18.25 -10.75
CA LEU A 414 22.96 -19.00 -10.83
C LEU A 414 22.35 -19.18 -9.44
N GLY A 415 21.08 -18.80 -9.31
CA GLY A 415 20.23 -19.13 -8.17
C GLY A 415 18.92 -19.77 -8.63
N TYR A 416 18.21 -20.41 -7.71
CA TYR A 416 16.88 -20.98 -7.99
C TYR A 416 15.97 -20.95 -6.77
N SER A 417 14.66 -21.00 -7.04
CA SER A 417 13.60 -21.16 -6.06
C SER A 417 12.64 -22.24 -6.53
N LEU A 418 12.33 -23.17 -5.63
CA LEU A 418 11.33 -24.21 -5.79
C LEU A 418 10.25 -23.98 -4.73
N GLY A 419 8.99 -24.16 -5.08
CA GLY A 419 7.95 -24.10 -4.09
C GLY A 419 6.67 -24.84 -4.46
N ILE A 420 5.88 -25.09 -3.43
CA ILE A 420 4.54 -25.65 -3.51
C ILE A 420 3.56 -24.68 -2.85
N ASP A 421 2.33 -24.67 -3.35
CA ASP A 421 1.28 -23.74 -2.92
C ASP A 421 -0.08 -24.43 -3.05
N PHE A 422 -0.78 -24.56 -1.93
CA PHE A 422 -2.11 -25.15 -1.84
C PHE A 422 -3.10 -24.09 -1.35
N ASN A 423 -4.18 -23.86 -2.09
CA ASN A 423 -5.29 -23.00 -1.71
C ASN A 423 -6.55 -23.84 -1.62
N LEU A 424 -7.18 -23.89 -0.44
CA LEU A 424 -8.38 -24.69 -0.18
C LEU A 424 -9.52 -23.76 0.21
N ASP A 425 -10.47 -23.56 -0.70
CA ASP A 425 -11.54 -22.58 -0.53
C ASP A 425 -12.91 -23.26 -0.50
N ASN A 426 -13.74 -22.82 0.45
CA ASN A 426 -15.15 -23.21 0.50
C ASN A 426 -16.04 -22.02 0.84
N GLY A 427 -17.30 -22.13 0.46
CA GLY A 427 -18.33 -21.13 0.75
C GLY A 427 -19.65 -21.78 1.09
N GLU A 428 -20.44 -21.09 1.90
CA GLU A 428 -21.79 -21.51 2.28
C GLU A 428 -22.63 -20.27 2.64
N GLY A 429 -23.95 -20.42 2.71
CA GLY A 429 -24.85 -19.36 3.16
C GLY A 429 -26.16 -19.31 2.41
N GLY A 430 -27.07 -18.42 2.84
CA GLY A 430 -28.39 -18.28 2.21
C GLY A 430 -28.34 -17.86 0.74
N ARG A 431 -27.22 -17.26 0.32
CA ARG A 431 -26.96 -16.82 -1.06
C ARG A 431 -25.87 -17.59 -1.79
N ILE A 432 -25.46 -18.74 -1.26
CA ILE A 432 -24.51 -19.62 -1.92
C ILE A 432 -25.22 -20.96 -2.10
N GLU A 433 -25.43 -21.36 -3.35
CA GLU A 433 -26.08 -22.63 -3.64
C GLU A 433 -25.20 -23.80 -3.20
N GLY A 434 -25.69 -24.58 -2.22
CA GLY A 434 -24.97 -25.71 -1.65
C GLY A 434 -23.84 -25.29 -0.69
N ALA A 435 -22.76 -26.07 -0.70
CA ALA A 435 -21.54 -25.80 0.07
C ALA A 435 -20.32 -26.06 -0.83
N PRO A 436 -20.15 -25.25 -1.90
CA PRO A 436 -19.17 -25.52 -2.92
C PRO A 436 -17.74 -25.39 -2.40
N VAL A 437 -16.86 -26.21 -2.97
CA VAL A 437 -15.42 -26.25 -2.67
C VAL A 437 -14.65 -26.11 -3.98
N ILE A 438 -13.58 -25.31 -3.97
CA ILE A 438 -12.62 -25.23 -5.06
C ILE A 438 -11.21 -25.18 -4.47
N ASN A 439 -10.32 -26.04 -4.97
CA ASN A 439 -8.97 -26.14 -4.46
C ASN A 439 -7.96 -26.01 -5.61
N ASP A 440 -6.87 -25.30 -5.33
CA ASP A 440 -5.70 -25.20 -6.20
C ASP A 440 -4.51 -25.89 -5.56
N TYR A 441 -3.88 -26.80 -6.29
CA TYR A 441 -2.62 -27.41 -5.91
C TYR A 441 -1.57 -27.05 -6.94
N ALA A 442 -0.49 -26.39 -6.52
CA ALA A 442 0.51 -25.90 -7.44
C ALA A 442 1.93 -26.20 -7.00
N ALA A 443 2.81 -26.33 -7.99
CA ALA A 443 4.25 -26.35 -7.83
C ALA A 443 4.87 -25.34 -8.79
N TYR A 444 5.93 -24.67 -8.37
CA TYR A 444 6.64 -23.70 -9.18
C TYR A 444 8.15 -23.82 -9.06
N LEU A 445 8.82 -23.44 -10.13
CA LEU A 445 10.27 -23.31 -10.24
C LEU A 445 10.58 -21.95 -10.87
N SER A 446 11.51 -21.23 -10.27
CA SER A 446 12.11 -20.04 -10.85
C SER A 446 13.62 -20.13 -10.74
N THR A 447 14.33 -19.77 -11.80
CA THR A 447 15.80 -19.72 -11.80
C THR A 447 16.24 -18.31 -12.11
N LYS A 448 17.27 -17.80 -11.45
CA LYS A 448 17.88 -16.50 -11.70
C LYS A 448 19.30 -16.73 -12.22
N TYR A 449 19.59 -16.27 -13.42
CA TYR A 449 20.94 -16.33 -13.98
C TYR A 449 21.47 -14.93 -14.26
N ILE A 450 22.68 -14.64 -13.80
CA ILE A 450 23.38 -13.36 -13.96
C ILE A 450 24.49 -13.56 -14.99
N PHE A 451 24.37 -12.90 -16.14
CA PHE A 451 25.36 -12.89 -17.21
C PHE A 451 26.32 -11.71 -17.02
N GLY A 452 27.51 -11.98 -16.46
CA GLY A 452 28.46 -10.92 -16.07
C GLY A 452 27.84 -10.03 -14.99
N ASP A 453 28.06 -8.71 -15.08
CA ASP A 453 27.50 -7.73 -14.14
C ASP A 453 26.34 -6.91 -14.74
N VAL A 454 25.89 -7.24 -15.96
CA VAL A 454 25.06 -6.34 -16.78
C VAL A 454 23.66 -6.89 -17.06
N LEU A 455 23.47 -8.20 -17.04
CA LEU A 455 22.21 -8.83 -17.47
C LEU A 455 21.79 -9.95 -16.52
N THR A 456 20.63 -9.81 -15.91
CA THR A 456 19.97 -10.84 -15.12
C THR A 456 18.74 -11.36 -15.85
N VAL A 457 18.60 -12.68 -15.95
CA VAL A 457 17.46 -13.35 -16.58
C VAL A 457 16.83 -14.31 -15.57
N GLN A 458 15.51 -14.23 -15.43
CA GLN A 458 14.76 -15.06 -14.51
C GLN A 458 13.55 -15.71 -15.19
N PRO A 459 13.71 -16.89 -15.81
CA PRO A 459 12.58 -17.70 -16.21
C PRO A 459 11.92 -18.33 -14.98
N ALA A 460 10.61 -18.51 -15.07
CA ALA A 460 9.82 -19.21 -14.08
C ALA A 460 8.71 -20.01 -14.75
N VAL A 461 8.28 -21.08 -14.09
CA VAL A 461 7.17 -21.90 -14.53
C VAL A 461 6.36 -22.37 -13.32
N ARG A 462 5.04 -22.36 -13.45
CA ARG A 462 4.11 -22.88 -12.45
C ARG A 462 3.16 -23.87 -13.09
N TYR A 463 3.03 -25.03 -12.47
CA TYR A 463 2.02 -26.03 -12.79
C TYR A 463 0.91 -25.95 -11.73
N ILE A 464 -0.34 -26.02 -12.16
CA ILE A 464 -1.52 -25.90 -11.30
C ILE A 464 -2.46 -27.07 -11.63
N TYR A 465 -2.94 -27.74 -10.60
CA TYR A 465 -4.09 -28.62 -10.65
C TYR A 465 -5.23 -27.95 -9.88
N ASN A 466 -6.25 -27.48 -10.61
CA ASN A 466 -7.47 -26.93 -10.04
C ASN A 466 -8.55 -28.02 -10.05
N THR A 467 -9.35 -28.12 -8.98
CA THR A 467 -10.34 -29.20 -8.86
C THR A 467 -11.54 -29.10 -9.80
N LYS A 468 -11.76 -27.96 -10.45
CA LYS A 468 -12.91 -27.72 -11.34
C LYS A 468 -12.52 -27.36 -12.78
N TYR A 469 -11.34 -26.78 -13.00
CA TYR A 469 -10.90 -26.27 -14.30
C TYR A 469 -9.55 -26.82 -14.72
N ASP A 470 -9.38 -26.99 -16.02
CA ASP A 470 -8.08 -27.30 -16.60
C ASP A 470 -7.18 -26.06 -16.60
N ALA A 471 -6.24 -26.02 -15.66
CA ALA A 471 -5.27 -24.94 -15.57
C ALA A 471 -4.10 -25.20 -16.53
N PRO A 472 -3.71 -24.22 -17.38
CA PRO A 472 -2.57 -24.38 -18.26
C PRO A 472 -1.25 -24.30 -17.48
N LEU A 473 -0.16 -24.71 -18.11
CA LEU A 473 1.18 -24.41 -17.62
C LEU A 473 1.40 -22.88 -17.70
N ILE A 474 1.91 -22.28 -16.62
CA ILE A 474 2.05 -20.83 -16.47
C ILE A 474 3.54 -20.45 -16.55
N PRO A 475 4.07 -20.11 -17.74
CA PRO A 475 5.42 -19.60 -17.88
C PRO A 475 5.50 -18.10 -17.54
N ALA A 476 6.67 -17.68 -17.07
CA ALA A 476 7.08 -16.28 -17.01
C ALA A 476 8.56 -16.13 -17.33
N LEU A 477 8.94 -14.95 -17.80
CA LEU A 477 10.31 -14.56 -18.08
C LEU A 477 10.49 -13.11 -17.66
N ASN A 478 11.37 -12.87 -16.69
CA ASN A 478 11.82 -11.53 -16.33
C ASN A 478 13.27 -11.33 -16.79
N ILE A 479 13.57 -10.13 -17.26
CA ILE A 479 14.90 -9.73 -17.70
C ILE A 479 15.18 -8.36 -17.08
N MET A 480 16.35 -8.20 -16.49
CA MET A 480 16.87 -6.91 -16.02
C MET A 480 18.24 -6.70 -16.61
N SER A 481 18.50 -5.53 -17.17
CA SER A 481 19.83 -5.15 -17.64
C SER A 481 20.25 -3.80 -17.08
N GLU A 482 21.42 -3.75 -16.48
CA GLU A 482 22.10 -2.56 -15.98
C GLU A 482 23.07 -2.08 -17.06
N LEU A 483 22.57 -1.26 -18.00
CA LEU A 483 23.36 -0.83 -19.16
C LEU A 483 24.47 0.15 -18.77
N THR A 484 24.21 0.98 -17.76
CA THR A 484 25.16 1.87 -17.07
C THR A 484 24.78 1.93 -15.59
N ASP A 485 25.62 2.55 -14.76
CA ASP A 485 25.32 2.77 -13.33
C ASP A 485 24.02 3.57 -13.11
N GLU A 486 23.63 4.38 -14.09
CA GLU A 486 22.44 5.22 -14.06
C GLU A 486 21.21 4.58 -14.71
N LEU A 487 21.39 3.66 -15.67
CA LEU A 487 20.32 3.15 -16.54
C LEU A 487 20.07 1.65 -16.36
N THR A 488 18.92 1.32 -15.78
CA THR A 488 18.38 -0.05 -15.73
C THR A 488 17.19 -0.22 -16.66
N ILE A 489 17.17 -1.31 -17.43
CA ILE A 489 16.02 -1.73 -18.24
C ILE A 489 15.45 -3.02 -17.64
N ARG A 490 14.13 -3.11 -17.54
CA ARG A 490 13.41 -4.31 -17.09
C ARG A 490 12.39 -4.70 -18.15
N ALA A 491 12.35 -5.97 -18.52
CA ALA A 491 11.31 -6.54 -19.38
C ALA A 491 10.72 -7.76 -18.68
N SER A 492 9.40 -7.93 -18.77
CA SER A 492 8.72 -9.11 -18.24
C SER A 492 7.64 -9.60 -19.19
N TYR A 493 7.48 -10.92 -19.24
CA TYR A 493 6.35 -11.61 -19.82
C TYR A 493 5.84 -12.63 -18.81
N ALA A 494 4.53 -12.75 -18.65
CA ALA A 494 3.94 -13.85 -17.92
C ALA A 494 2.58 -14.22 -18.49
N LYS A 495 2.31 -15.53 -18.50
CA LYS A 495 0.97 -16.05 -18.72
C LYS A 495 0.17 -15.98 -17.42
N GLY A 496 -1.13 -15.78 -17.53
CA GLY A 496 -2.06 -15.75 -16.41
C GLY A 496 -3.14 -16.81 -16.53
N PHE A 497 -3.65 -17.24 -15.37
CA PHE A 497 -4.82 -18.11 -15.24
C PHE A 497 -5.67 -17.64 -14.07
N ARG A 498 -6.98 -17.53 -14.27
CA ARG A 498 -7.94 -17.24 -13.20
C ARG A 498 -9.12 -18.22 -13.30
N ALA A 499 -9.31 -19.01 -12.24
CA ALA A 499 -10.52 -19.79 -12.09
C ALA A 499 -11.67 -18.87 -11.62
N PRO A 500 -12.91 -19.08 -12.10
CA PRO A 500 -14.07 -18.42 -11.52
C PRO A 500 -14.16 -18.68 -10.02
N SER A 501 -14.46 -17.63 -9.26
CA SER A 501 -14.67 -17.69 -7.83
C SER A 501 -15.96 -18.43 -7.47
N LEU A 502 -16.04 -18.93 -6.23
CA LEU A 502 -17.25 -19.59 -5.72
C LEU A 502 -18.51 -18.72 -5.84
N LYS A 503 -18.38 -17.39 -5.71
CA LYS A 503 -19.50 -16.45 -5.92
C LYS A 503 -19.90 -16.36 -7.39
N GLU A 504 -18.95 -16.23 -8.30
CA GLU A 504 -19.26 -16.19 -9.74
C GLU A 504 -20.00 -17.45 -10.19
N LEU A 505 -19.71 -18.60 -9.57
CA LEU A 505 -20.31 -19.89 -9.90
C LEU A 505 -21.66 -20.17 -9.23
N TYR A 506 -21.81 -19.82 -7.95
CA TYR A 506 -22.90 -20.35 -7.11
C TYR A 506 -23.64 -19.28 -6.30
N PHE A 507 -23.40 -18.00 -6.55
CA PHE A 507 -24.13 -16.93 -5.85
C PHE A 507 -25.61 -16.92 -6.25
N PHE A 508 -26.52 -16.78 -5.30
CA PHE A 508 -27.94 -16.70 -5.57
C PHE A 508 -28.55 -15.59 -4.73
N PHE A 509 -29.11 -14.57 -5.38
CA PHE A 509 -29.73 -13.45 -4.69
C PHE A 509 -30.94 -12.95 -5.46
N VAL A 510 -32.10 -12.97 -4.83
CA VAL A 510 -33.33 -12.42 -5.40
C VAL A 510 -33.98 -11.50 -4.37
N ASP A 511 -34.21 -10.25 -4.74
CA ASP A 511 -35.00 -9.28 -3.99
C ASP A 511 -36.02 -8.57 -4.90
N ALA A 512 -36.74 -7.58 -4.36
CA ALA A 512 -37.78 -6.84 -5.09
C ALA A 512 -37.26 -6.06 -6.32
N SER A 513 -35.94 -5.86 -6.47
CA SER A 513 -35.32 -5.05 -7.53
C SER A 513 -34.14 -5.72 -8.23
N HIS A 514 -33.60 -6.82 -7.71
CA HIS A 514 -32.41 -7.52 -8.20
C HIS A 514 -32.61 -9.03 -8.21
N ASN A 515 -32.15 -9.69 -9.26
CA ASN A 515 -32.09 -11.15 -9.36
C ASN A 515 -30.70 -11.52 -9.85
N ILE A 516 -29.73 -11.77 -8.97
CA ILE A 516 -28.36 -12.13 -9.32
C ILE A 516 -28.18 -13.63 -9.17
N ARG A 517 -27.72 -14.30 -10.22
CA ARG A 517 -27.45 -15.75 -10.23
C ARG A 517 -26.03 -16.03 -10.71
N GLY A 518 -25.34 -16.89 -9.99
CA GLY A 518 -24.08 -17.48 -10.38
C GLY A 518 -24.26 -18.35 -11.62
N ASN A 519 -23.17 -18.59 -12.32
CA ASN A 519 -23.16 -19.37 -13.54
C ASN A 519 -22.14 -20.50 -13.43
N ALA A 520 -22.62 -21.73 -13.24
CA ALA A 520 -21.75 -22.89 -13.10
C ALA A 520 -21.03 -23.28 -14.41
N ASP A 521 -21.46 -22.74 -15.56
CA ASP A 521 -20.93 -23.02 -16.90
C ASP A 521 -19.79 -22.08 -17.32
N LEU A 522 -19.35 -21.18 -16.42
CA LEU A 522 -18.22 -20.28 -16.68
C LEU A 522 -16.94 -21.04 -17.02
N GLY A 523 -16.23 -20.59 -18.05
CA GLY A 523 -14.86 -20.98 -18.31
C GLY A 523 -13.85 -20.18 -17.49
N ALA A 524 -12.64 -20.72 -17.33
CA ALA A 524 -11.52 -19.99 -16.75
C ALA A 524 -10.99 -18.89 -17.69
N GLU A 525 -10.47 -17.83 -17.09
CA GLU A 525 -9.77 -16.77 -17.82
C GLU A 525 -8.31 -17.15 -18.03
N SER A 526 -7.77 -16.76 -19.18
CA SER A 526 -6.33 -16.84 -19.48
C SER A 526 -5.84 -15.47 -19.90
N SER A 527 -4.60 -15.14 -19.59
CA SER A 527 -4.00 -13.91 -20.10
C SER A 527 -2.56 -14.07 -20.56
N ASP A 528 -2.14 -13.14 -21.41
CA ASP A 528 -0.76 -12.93 -21.81
C ASP A 528 -0.42 -11.46 -21.54
N ALA A 529 0.62 -11.23 -20.75
CA ALA A 529 0.94 -9.90 -20.24
C ALA A 529 2.43 -9.59 -20.38
N PHE A 530 2.72 -8.37 -20.84
CA PHE A 530 4.05 -7.86 -21.13
C PHE A 530 4.27 -6.53 -20.42
N ASN A 531 5.45 -6.34 -19.83
CA ASN A 531 5.88 -5.02 -19.35
C ASN A 531 7.31 -4.70 -19.79
N LEU A 532 7.56 -3.44 -20.09
CA LEU A 532 8.87 -2.87 -20.38
C LEU A 532 9.04 -1.59 -19.55
N GLY A 533 9.96 -1.64 -18.59
CA GLY A 533 10.31 -0.52 -17.71
C GLY A 533 11.74 -0.04 -17.95
N LEU A 534 11.94 1.27 -17.89
CA LEU A 534 13.28 1.86 -17.82
C LEU A 534 13.39 2.64 -16.50
N THR A 535 14.58 2.68 -15.93
CA THR A 535 14.90 3.46 -14.74
C THR A 535 16.20 4.19 -15.01
N TYR A 536 16.13 5.51 -15.08
CA TYR A 536 17.30 6.37 -15.22
C TYR A 536 17.48 7.20 -13.97
N THR A 537 18.60 7.04 -13.26
CA THR A 537 18.88 7.67 -11.97
C THR A 537 20.14 8.51 -12.07
N LEU A 538 20.01 9.82 -11.88
CA LEU A 538 21.14 10.73 -11.70
C LEU A 538 21.22 11.15 -10.24
N VAL A 539 22.37 10.93 -9.63
CA VAL A 539 22.67 11.33 -8.26
C VAL A 539 23.83 12.30 -8.28
N ASN A 540 23.60 13.51 -7.77
CA ASN A 540 24.62 14.51 -7.46
C ASN A 540 24.53 14.86 -5.97
N GLU A 541 25.54 15.54 -5.40
CA GLU A 541 25.64 15.85 -3.95
C GLU A 541 24.36 16.35 -3.27
N LYS A 542 23.52 17.11 -4.00
CA LYS A 542 22.28 17.71 -3.46
C LYS A 542 21.02 17.31 -4.21
N ARG A 543 21.14 16.51 -5.27
CA ARG A 543 20.06 16.28 -6.24
C ARG A 543 19.97 14.81 -6.59
N VAL A 544 18.76 14.26 -6.48
CA VAL A 544 18.43 12.96 -7.08
C VAL A 544 17.36 13.18 -8.12
N LEU A 545 17.62 12.80 -9.36
CA LEU A 545 16.65 12.78 -10.45
C LEU A 545 16.47 11.32 -10.86
N LYS A 546 15.25 10.79 -10.72
CA LYS A 546 14.91 9.42 -11.13
C LYS A 546 13.74 9.45 -12.11
N LEU A 547 13.94 8.98 -13.33
CA LEU A 547 12.94 8.88 -14.38
C LEU A 547 12.60 7.40 -14.63
N GLU A 548 11.32 7.04 -14.54
CA GLU A 548 10.84 5.66 -14.54
C GLU A 548 9.65 5.45 -15.51
N PRO A 549 9.84 5.50 -16.85
CA PRO A 549 8.80 5.14 -17.81
C PRO A 549 8.57 3.62 -17.82
N ASN A 550 7.31 3.21 -17.90
CA ASN A 550 6.88 1.82 -17.96
C ASN A 550 5.73 1.63 -18.95
N PHE A 551 5.92 0.75 -19.92
CA PHE A 551 4.93 0.36 -20.91
C PHE A 551 4.37 -1.02 -20.59
N TYR A 552 3.08 -1.21 -20.79
CA TYR A 552 2.42 -2.49 -20.53
C TYR A 552 1.43 -2.84 -21.62
N TYR A 553 1.21 -4.15 -21.79
CA TYR A 553 0.18 -4.73 -22.65
C TYR A 553 -0.33 -6.01 -21.99
N ASN A 554 -1.64 -6.13 -21.84
CA ASN A 554 -2.32 -7.32 -21.31
C ASN A 554 -3.41 -7.72 -22.30
N ASP A 555 -3.49 -9.01 -22.61
CA ASP A 555 -4.55 -9.61 -23.39
C ASP A 555 -5.21 -10.71 -22.55
N ILE A 556 -6.49 -10.55 -22.24
CA ILE A 556 -7.28 -11.48 -21.41
C ILE A 556 -8.34 -12.11 -22.30
N VAL A 557 -8.37 -13.43 -22.29
CA VAL A 557 -9.36 -14.25 -23.02
C VAL A 557 -10.29 -14.92 -22.02
N ASN A 558 -11.56 -15.07 -22.42
CA ASN A 558 -12.67 -15.55 -21.60
C ASN A 558 -12.95 -14.70 -20.36
N LYS A 559 -12.71 -13.37 -20.43
CA LYS A 559 -12.99 -12.48 -19.29
C LYS A 559 -14.41 -12.69 -18.77
N ILE A 560 -14.53 -12.90 -17.48
CA ILE A 560 -15.78 -13.08 -16.76
C ILE A 560 -16.26 -11.71 -16.33
N SER A 561 -17.51 -11.41 -16.61
CA SER A 561 -18.14 -10.16 -16.22
C SER A 561 -19.59 -10.40 -15.83
N LEU A 562 -20.11 -9.55 -14.96
CA LEU A 562 -21.53 -9.55 -14.62
C LEU A 562 -22.32 -8.86 -15.74
N ALA A 563 -23.30 -9.57 -16.30
CA ALA A 563 -24.17 -9.08 -17.35
C ALA A 563 -25.65 -9.19 -16.93
N ASN A 564 -26.50 -8.32 -17.45
CA ASN A 564 -27.96 -8.36 -17.28
C ASN A 564 -28.58 -9.13 -18.46
N LEU A 565 -29.29 -10.22 -18.16
CA LEU A 565 -29.88 -11.13 -19.14
C LEU A 565 -31.34 -10.84 -19.50
N SER A 566 -32.13 -10.23 -18.60
CA SER A 566 -33.55 -9.81 -18.79
C SER A 566 -34.25 -9.61 -17.44
N ASN A 567 -35.23 -8.70 -17.34
CA ASN A 567 -36.07 -8.52 -16.14
C ASN A 567 -35.30 -8.45 -14.81
N ASN A 568 -34.23 -7.63 -14.75
CA ASN A 568 -33.33 -7.48 -13.59
C ASN A 568 -32.58 -8.78 -13.18
N LEU A 569 -32.54 -9.79 -14.05
CA LEU A 569 -31.70 -10.98 -13.89
C LEU A 569 -30.25 -10.67 -14.31
N PHE A 570 -29.33 -10.63 -13.35
CA PHE A 570 -27.90 -10.54 -13.59
C PHE A 570 -27.25 -11.91 -13.46
N THR A 571 -26.34 -12.24 -14.35
CA THR A 571 -25.48 -13.42 -14.21
C THR A 571 -24.07 -13.15 -14.71
N TYR A 572 -23.13 -13.98 -14.28
CA TYR A 572 -21.76 -13.92 -14.75
C TYR A 572 -21.65 -14.66 -16.09
N ILE A 573 -21.00 -14.03 -17.07
CA ILE A 573 -20.73 -14.62 -18.39
C ILE A 573 -19.28 -14.41 -18.81
N ASN A 574 -18.74 -15.28 -19.64
CA ASN A 574 -17.48 -15.03 -20.34
C ASN A 574 -17.76 -14.10 -21.54
N ILE A 575 -17.41 -12.81 -21.44
CA ILE A 575 -17.67 -11.79 -22.47
C ILE A 575 -16.71 -11.85 -23.66
N GLY A 576 -15.68 -12.70 -23.61
CA GLY A 576 -14.70 -12.87 -24.69
C GLY A 576 -13.35 -12.27 -24.35
N GLN A 577 -12.86 -11.34 -25.19
CA GLN A 577 -11.50 -10.81 -25.10
C GLN A 577 -11.50 -9.38 -24.53
N HIS A 578 -10.52 -9.09 -23.67
CA HIS A 578 -10.30 -7.77 -23.09
C HIS A 578 -8.81 -7.44 -23.11
N ARG A 579 -8.47 -6.24 -23.59
CA ARG A 579 -7.09 -5.79 -23.65
C ARG A 579 -6.90 -4.53 -22.84
N THR A 580 -5.74 -4.44 -22.19
CA THR A 580 -5.28 -3.18 -21.62
C THR A 580 -3.87 -2.89 -22.09
N LEU A 581 -3.59 -1.64 -22.44
CA LEU A 581 -2.28 -1.21 -22.89
C LEU A 581 -2.05 0.24 -22.48
N GLY A 582 -0.81 0.60 -22.18
CA GLY A 582 -0.56 1.96 -21.75
C GLY A 582 0.85 2.26 -21.34
N THR A 583 1.03 3.47 -20.84
CA THR A 583 2.30 3.94 -20.28
C THR A 583 2.08 4.56 -18.90
N ASN A 584 3.05 4.36 -18.03
CA ASN A 584 3.16 4.99 -16.71
C ASN A 584 4.54 5.64 -16.63
N ILE A 585 4.62 6.94 -16.47
CA ILE A 585 5.87 7.68 -16.38
C ILE A 585 5.94 8.31 -15.02
N THR A 586 6.97 7.99 -14.24
CA THR A 586 7.24 8.64 -12.94
C THR A 586 8.54 9.43 -13.01
N LEU A 587 8.52 10.66 -12.52
CA LEU A 587 9.70 11.50 -12.33
C LEU A 587 9.81 11.83 -10.84
N LYS A 588 10.87 11.35 -10.19
CA LYS A 588 11.22 11.74 -8.82
C LYS A 588 12.36 12.76 -8.88
N TYR A 589 12.18 13.87 -8.19
CA TYR A 589 13.16 14.93 -8.06
C TYR A 589 13.30 15.32 -6.60
N ILE A 590 14.45 14.98 -6.03
CA ILE A 590 14.83 15.29 -4.66
C ILE A 590 15.88 16.40 -4.72
N TYR A 591 15.66 17.49 -3.99
CA TYR A 591 16.61 18.59 -3.86
C TYR A 591 16.62 19.11 -2.43
N GLU A 592 17.71 18.86 -1.71
CA GLU A 592 17.84 19.19 -0.29
C GLU A 592 16.62 18.69 0.53
N GLU A 593 15.80 19.60 1.04
CA GLU A 593 14.62 19.33 1.87
C GLU A 593 13.34 19.04 1.05
N PHE A 594 13.41 19.12 -0.28
CA PHE A 594 12.27 18.93 -1.16
C PHE A 594 12.28 17.53 -1.78
N TYR A 595 11.14 16.85 -1.69
CA TYR A 595 10.84 15.62 -2.41
C TYR A 595 9.67 15.86 -3.35
N ASN A 596 9.83 15.57 -4.63
CA ASN A 596 8.77 15.72 -5.63
C ASN A 596 8.67 14.46 -6.47
N LYS A 597 7.48 13.88 -6.57
CA LYS A 597 7.15 12.76 -7.45
C LYS A 597 6.02 13.19 -8.38
N PHE A 598 6.33 13.32 -9.66
CA PHE A 598 5.37 13.58 -10.72
C PHE A 598 5.06 12.27 -11.44
N GLY A 599 3.80 12.04 -11.77
CA GLY A 599 3.35 10.87 -12.50
C GLY A 599 2.44 11.24 -13.67
N PHE A 600 2.59 10.56 -14.79
CA PHE A 600 1.69 10.61 -15.93
C PHE A 600 1.34 9.19 -16.37
N ASN A 601 0.05 8.87 -16.42
CA ASN A 601 -0.42 7.56 -16.86
C ASN A 601 -1.36 7.73 -18.05
N TYR A 602 -1.27 6.84 -19.03
CA TYR A 602 -2.18 6.81 -20.19
C TYR A 602 -2.67 5.38 -20.35
N ILE A 603 -3.89 5.14 -19.87
CA ILE A 603 -4.47 3.81 -19.70
C ILE A 603 -5.43 3.55 -20.84
N GLY A 604 -5.08 2.65 -21.75
CA GLY A 604 -5.93 2.19 -22.84
C GLY A 604 -6.66 0.90 -22.46
N THR A 605 -7.97 0.87 -22.66
CA THR A 605 -8.79 -0.33 -22.50
C THR A 605 -9.56 -0.62 -23.79
N GLU A 606 -9.61 -1.89 -24.18
CA GLU A 606 -10.35 -2.36 -25.34
C GLU A 606 -11.17 -3.58 -24.93
N ASN A 607 -12.48 -3.54 -25.18
CA ASN A 607 -13.38 -4.65 -24.95
C ASN A 607 -13.88 -5.18 -26.29
N PHE A 608 -13.89 -6.51 -26.42
CA PHE A 608 -14.48 -7.20 -27.55
C PHE A 608 -15.85 -7.70 -27.12
N ILE A 609 -16.89 -7.24 -27.80
CA ILE A 609 -18.28 -7.65 -27.58
C ILE A 609 -18.69 -8.41 -28.83
N ASP A 610 -19.08 -9.68 -28.68
CA ASP A 610 -19.37 -10.59 -29.80
C ASP A 610 -18.25 -10.66 -30.85
N GLY A 611 -17.00 -10.51 -30.40
CA GLY A 611 -15.81 -10.50 -31.26
C GLY A 611 -15.55 -9.18 -32.00
N ILE A 612 -16.36 -8.15 -31.80
CA ILE A 612 -16.20 -6.82 -32.40
C ILE A 612 -15.51 -5.89 -31.40
N SER A 613 -14.44 -5.23 -31.83
CA SER A 613 -13.76 -4.19 -31.05
C SER A 613 -14.41 -2.83 -31.25
N ASN A 614 -14.62 -2.10 -30.15
CA ASN A 614 -15.00 -0.68 -30.15
C ASN A 614 -13.79 0.28 -30.20
N GLY A 615 -12.59 -0.26 -30.44
CA GLY A 615 -11.32 0.44 -30.39
C GLY A 615 -10.80 0.66 -28.96
N VAL A 616 -9.54 1.10 -28.86
CA VAL A 616 -8.91 1.40 -27.58
C VAL A 616 -9.39 2.75 -27.06
N GLN A 617 -9.94 2.75 -25.86
CA GLN A 617 -10.38 3.94 -25.14
C GLN A 617 -9.34 4.32 -24.10
N TYR A 618 -8.88 5.57 -24.12
CA TYR A 618 -7.79 6.02 -23.27
C TYR A 618 -8.23 6.96 -22.16
N THR A 619 -7.74 6.72 -20.95
CA THR A 619 -7.90 7.57 -19.78
C THR A 619 -6.54 8.10 -19.34
N PRO A 620 -6.24 9.40 -19.55
CA PRO A 620 -5.03 10.03 -19.04
C PRO A 620 -5.16 10.32 -17.54
N GLU A 621 -4.07 10.20 -16.80
CA GLU A 621 -3.98 10.60 -15.40
C GLU A 621 -2.70 11.39 -15.15
N VAL A 622 -2.78 12.34 -14.21
CA VAL A 622 -1.62 13.10 -13.72
C VAL A 622 -1.60 13.04 -12.21
N THR A 623 -0.45 12.72 -11.62
CA THR A 623 -0.26 12.72 -10.16
C THR A 623 0.90 13.61 -9.75
N VAL A 624 0.76 14.33 -8.63
CA VAL A 624 1.85 15.11 -8.03
C VAL A 624 1.89 14.84 -6.53
N ASN A 625 2.98 14.27 -6.05
CA ASN A 625 3.26 14.13 -4.61
C ASN A 625 4.49 14.99 -4.29
N SER A 626 4.29 16.12 -3.62
CA SER A 626 5.36 17.06 -3.28
C SER A 626 5.42 17.21 -1.77
N SER A 627 6.61 17.18 -1.20
CA SER A 627 6.81 17.47 0.20
C SER A 627 8.05 18.30 0.45
N TRP A 628 7.99 19.14 1.47
CA TRP A 628 9.13 19.91 1.98
C TRP A 628 9.26 19.65 3.48
N GLU A 629 10.44 19.24 3.92
CA GLU A 629 10.72 18.88 5.32
C GLU A 629 11.81 19.77 5.90
N SER A 630 11.45 20.58 6.90
CA SER A 630 12.37 21.47 7.59
C SER A 630 12.86 20.87 8.90
N ASN A 631 14.13 20.49 8.94
CA ASN A 631 14.80 19.97 10.13
C ASN A 631 15.02 21.04 11.22
N ILE A 632 14.81 22.32 10.92
CA ILE A 632 14.97 23.41 11.90
C ILE A 632 13.71 23.56 12.77
N TYR A 633 12.55 23.26 12.19
CA TYR A 633 11.24 23.45 12.83
C TYR A 633 10.52 22.13 13.10
N ASP A 634 11.13 20.99 12.74
CA ASP A 634 10.56 19.65 12.76
C ASP A 634 9.20 19.58 12.05
N LEU A 635 9.08 20.33 10.94
CA LEU A 635 7.86 20.49 10.16
C LEU A 635 8.00 19.83 8.79
N LYS A 636 6.96 19.12 8.36
CA LYS A 636 6.84 18.58 7.01
C LYS A 636 5.52 19.01 6.39
N PHE A 637 5.61 19.63 5.22
CA PHE A 637 4.48 20.01 4.40
C PHE A 637 4.38 19.03 3.24
N SER A 638 3.20 18.47 2.99
CA SER A 638 2.98 17.48 1.93
C SER A 638 1.72 17.81 1.13
N LEU A 639 1.82 17.68 -0.19
CA LEU A 639 0.77 17.93 -1.16
C LEU A 639 0.61 16.70 -2.03
N PHE A 640 -0.62 16.24 -2.22
CA PHE A 640 -0.94 15.08 -3.06
C PHE A 640 -2.05 15.45 -4.02
N TYR A 641 -1.79 15.37 -5.32
CA TYR A 641 -2.72 15.69 -6.38
C TYR A 641 -2.93 14.49 -7.28
N LYS A 642 -4.16 14.25 -7.71
CA LYS A 642 -4.47 13.35 -8.82
C LYS A 642 -5.54 13.98 -9.72
N PHE A 643 -5.27 14.03 -11.02
CA PHE A 643 -6.26 14.20 -12.08
C PHE A 643 -6.55 12.84 -12.71
N THR A 644 -7.83 12.53 -12.84
CA THR A 644 -8.34 11.39 -13.58
C THR A 644 -9.10 11.91 -14.79
N GLY A 645 -8.65 11.54 -15.99
CA GLY A 645 -9.28 11.90 -17.25
C GLY A 645 -10.62 11.20 -17.45
N LYS A 646 -11.27 11.49 -18.60
CA LYS A 646 -12.52 10.80 -18.96
C LYS A 646 -12.25 9.31 -19.10
N SER A 647 -13.18 8.50 -18.58
CA SER A 647 -13.08 7.04 -18.66
C SER A 647 -14.36 6.44 -19.23
N PRO A 648 -14.24 5.36 -20.00
CA PRO A 648 -15.40 4.67 -20.52
C PRO A 648 -16.04 3.79 -19.43
N GLY A 649 -17.36 3.68 -19.50
CA GLY A 649 -18.15 2.67 -18.80
C GLY A 649 -19.02 1.90 -19.79
N PHE A 650 -19.50 0.74 -19.36
CA PHE A 650 -20.35 -0.14 -20.16
C PHE A 650 -21.63 -0.43 -19.37
N VAL A 651 -22.75 -0.46 -20.07
CA VAL A 651 -24.07 -0.75 -19.51
C VAL A 651 -24.88 -1.51 -20.56
N LEU A 652 -25.84 -2.32 -20.14
CA LEU A 652 -26.76 -2.98 -21.05
C LEU A 652 -28.02 -2.12 -21.20
N ASN A 653 -28.44 -1.87 -22.44
CA ASN A 653 -29.69 -1.18 -22.71
C ASN A 653 -30.90 -2.12 -22.61
N ASP A 654 -32.11 -1.59 -22.79
CA ASP A 654 -33.37 -2.34 -22.69
C ASP A 654 -33.53 -3.49 -23.71
N LYS A 655 -32.64 -3.57 -24.71
CA LYS A 655 -32.59 -4.64 -25.72
C LYS A 655 -31.49 -5.66 -25.44
N GLU A 656 -30.87 -5.61 -24.26
CA GLU A 656 -29.73 -6.46 -23.89
C GLU A 656 -28.48 -6.22 -24.76
N GLU A 657 -28.38 -5.04 -25.39
CA GLU A 657 -27.20 -4.63 -26.14
C GLU A 657 -26.27 -3.79 -25.25
N ILE A 658 -24.96 -3.98 -25.36
CA ILE A 658 -23.98 -3.23 -24.59
C ILE A 658 -23.83 -1.82 -25.18
N GLU A 659 -24.14 -0.80 -24.38
CA GLU A 659 -23.90 0.61 -24.64
C GLU A 659 -22.68 1.14 -23.88
N ASN A 660 -21.94 2.03 -24.55
CA ASN A 660 -20.82 2.74 -23.94
C ASN A 660 -21.30 4.06 -23.34
N PHE A 661 -20.84 4.37 -22.13
CA PHE A 661 -20.98 5.70 -21.55
C PHE A 661 -19.63 6.28 -21.17
N ILE A 662 -19.60 7.58 -20.91
CA ILE A 662 -18.40 8.29 -20.50
C ILE A 662 -18.62 8.82 -19.10
N ILE A 663 -17.65 8.54 -18.23
CA ILE A 663 -17.47 9.14 -16.92
C ILE A 663 -16.57 10.36 -17.09
N ASP A 664 -17.01 11.53 -16.62
CA ASP A 664 -16.25 12.77 -16.76
C ASP A 664 -14.98 12.80 -15.90
N SER A 665 -14.03 13.63 -16.33
CA SER A 665 -12.77 13.83 -15.63
C SER A 665 -12.93 14.62 -14.34
N TYR A 666 -12.06 14.39 -13.37
CA TYR A 666 -12.04 15.14 -12.10
C TYR A 666 -10.62 15.23 -11.51
N SER A 667 -10.45 16.10 -10.52
CA SER A 667 -9.20 16.25 -9.78
C SER A 667 -9.45 16.23 -8.28
N ASN A 668 -8.54 15.59 -7.54
CA ASN A 668 -8.48 15.64 -6.09
C ASN A 668 -7.12 16.19 -5.66
N LEU A 669 -7.13 16.97 -4.57
CA LEU A 669 -5.94 17.57 -3.99
C LEU A 669 -6.00 17.47 -2.47
N ASP A 670 -5.00 16.87 -1.85
CA ASP A 670 -4.87 16.75 -0.40
C ASP A 670 -3.63 17.50 0.06
N PHE A 671 -3.69 18.04 1.27
CA PHE A 671 -2.59 18.78 1.87
C PHE A 671 -2.44 18.42 3.33
N THR A 672 -1.21 18.18 3.78
CA THR A 672 -0.91 17.78 5.16
C THR A 672 0.28 18.57 5.69
N VAL A 673 0.19 18.99 6.94
CA VAL A 673 1.28 19.55 7.74
C VAL A 673 1.50 18.63 8.92
N LEU A 674 2.72 18.13 9.04
CA LEU A 674 3.16 17.26 10.13
C LEU A 674 4.20 17.99 10.96
N ARG A 675 4.12 17.85 12.27
CA ARG A 675 5.14 18.29 13.21
C ARG A 675 5.55 17.16 14.16
N LYS A 676 6.85 16.91 14.30
CA LYS A 676 7.40 15.99 15.30
C LYS A 676 7.78 16.77 16.55
N PHE A 677 7.45 16.22 17.72
CA PHE A 677 7.85 16.73 19.04
C PHE A 677 8.66 15.65 19.73
N GLU A 678 9.98 15.67 19.54
CA GLU A 678 10.89 14.64 20.06
C GLU A 678 10.82 14.51 21.58
N GLU A 679 10.75 15.64 22.31
CA GLU A 679 10.67 15.68 23.78
C GLU A 679 9.44 14.96 24.35
N LEU A 680 8.38 14.84 23.55
CA LEU A 680 7.12 14.20 23.92
C LEU A 680 6.90 12.86 23.22
N ASN A 681 7.86 12.41 22.39
CA ASN A 681 7.70 11.27 21.48
C ASN A 681 6.37 11.31 20.71
N THR A 682 5.95 12.51 20.31
CA THR A 682 4.62 12.78 19.75
C THR A 682 4.74 13.33 18.34
N THR A 683 3.91 12.83 17.43
CA THR A 683 3.74 13.40 16.10
C THR A 683 2.32 13.96 15.98
N PHE A 684 2.22 15.22 15.56
CA PHE A 684 0.95 15.88 15.28
C PHE A 684 0.82 16.13 13.78
N SER A 685 -0.33 15.80 13.19
CA SER A 685 -0.61 16.09 11.79
C SER A 685 -1.95 16.79 11.65
N LEU A 686 -1.99 17.85 10.84
CA LEU A 686 -3.21 18.51 10.38
C LEU A 686 -3.26 18.43 8.87
N GLY A 687 -4.44 18.23 8.29
CA GLY A 687 -4.55 18.27 6.85
C GLY A 687 -5.96 18.53 6.34
N ILE A 688 -6.02 18.71 5.02
CA ILE A 688 -7.23 18.90 4.25
C ILE A 688 -7.26 17.78 3.22
N VAL A 689 -8.33 17.00 3.21
CA VAL A 689 -8.60 16.00 2.18
C VAL A 689 -9.59 16.61 1.19
N ASN A 690 -9.34 16.40 -0.11
CA ASN A 690 -10.17 16.88 -1.20
C ASN A 690 -10.40 18.40 -1.14
N LEU A 691 -9.33 19.19 -1.21
CA LEU A 691 -9.34 20.64 -1.17
C LEU A 691 -10.29 21.27 -2.21
N PHE A 692 -10.43 20.62 -3.37
CA PHE A 692 -11.32 21.04 -4.46
C PHE A 692 -12.80 20.71 -4.24
N ASP A 693 -13.14 20.03 -3.15
CA ASP A 693 -14.51 19.77 -2.74
C ASP A 693 -15.32 18.94 -3.76
N VAL A 694 -14.64 18.00 -4.44
CA VAL A 694 -15.27 17.14 -5.45
C VAL A 694 -16.10 16.07 -4.77
N THR A 695 -17.41 16.06 -5.02
CA THR A 695 -18.37 15.11 -4.41
C THR A 695 -18.87 14.09 -5.42
N THR A 696 -19.36 14.58 -6.57
CA THR A 696 -19.94 13.79 -7.66
C THR A 696 -19.37 14.21 -9.01
N ILE A 697 -19.37 13.27 -9.95
CA ILE A 697 -18.95 13.50 -11.35
C ILE A 697 -20.09 13.10 -12.30
N SER A 698 -20.17 13.75 -13.45
CA SER A 698 -21.21 13.46 -14.43
C SER A 698 -20.90 12.19 -15.24
N SER A 699 -21.95 11.48 -15.63
CA SER A 699 -21.90 10.40 -16.63
C SER A 699 -22.97 10.63 -17.70
N ASN A 700 -22.62 10.40 -18.96
CA ASN A 700 -23.52 10.65 -20.09
C ASN A 700 -24.67 9.62 -20.25
N GLN A 701 -24.92 8.79 -19.24
CA GLN A 701 -25.91 7.70 -19.28
C GLN A 701 -26.45 7.47 -17.85
N ILE A 702 -27.70 7.00 -17.77
CA ILE A 702 -28.43 6.72 -16.52
C ILE A 702 -27.88 5.39 -16.00
N THR A 703 -27.15 5.42 -14.89
CA THR A 703 -26.49 4.24 -14.32
C THR A 703 -27.49 3.20 -13.80
N SER A 704 -27.84 2.21 -14.64
CA SER A 704 -28.57 1.00 -14.21
C SER A 704 -27.63 -0.14 -13.77
N GLY A 705 -26.31 0.09 -13.80
CA GLY A 705 -25.28 -0.96 -13.66
C GLY A 705 -24.73 -1.21 -12.25
N ALA A 706 -25.02 -0.35 -11.27
CA ALA A 706 -24.76 -0.66 -9.87
C ALA A 706 -26.10 -0.81 -9.17
N ALA A 707 -26.39 -2.02 -8.69
CA ALA A 707 -27.61 -2.40 -7.95
C ALA A 707 -27.98 -1.47 -6.77
N HIS A 708 -27.11 -0.53 -6.42
CA HIS A 708 -27.24 0.35 -5.27
C HIS A 708 -27.03 1.85 -5.58
N SER A 709 -26.87 2.24 -6.86
CA SER A 709 -26.89 3.65 -7.29
C SER A 709 -28.26 3.97 -7.91
N GLY A 710 -28.95 4.99 -7.40
CA GLY A 710 -30.21 5.43 -8.00
C GLY A 710 -30.01 5.95 -9.43
N ASN A 711 -31.11 6.08 -10.19
CA ASN A 711 -31.14 6.64 -11.55
C ASN A 711 -30.64 8.09 -11.61
N SER A 712 -29.33 8.31 -11.53
CA SER A 712 -28.69 9.62 -11.68
C SER A 712 -27.58 9.56 -12.72
N SER A 713 -27.51 10.61 -13.55
CA SER A 713 -26.39 10.90 -14.45
C SER A 713 -25.15 11.42 -13.70
N SER A 714 -25.05 11.13 -12.40
CA SER A 714 -23.97 11.54 -11.53
C SER A 714 -23.51 10.38 -10.64
N LEU A 715 -22.18 10.22 -10.53
CA LEU A 715 -21.49 9.19 -9.78
C LEU A 715 -20.80 9.81 -8.57
N PRO A 716 -21.01 9.29 -7.33
CA PRO A 716 -20.28 9.77 -6.16
C PRO A 716 -18.81 9.31 -6.19
N VAL A 717 -17.90 10.24 -5.94
CA VAL A 717 -16.44 9.98 -5.93
C VAL A 717 -15.75 10.39 -4.63
N GLY A 718 -16.39 11.23 -3.82
CA GLY A 718 -15.90 11.62 -2.50
C GLY A 718 -16.98 12.21 -1.59
N TYR A 719 -16.60 12.43 -0.33
CA TYR A 719 -17.43 13.09 0.69
C TYR A 719 -17.39 14.62 0.59
N GLY A 720 -16.75 15.20 -0.42
CA GLY A 720 -16.39 16.63 -0.44
C GLY A 720 -15.13 16.91 0.38
N ARG A 721 -14.88 18.19 0.67
CA ARG A 721 -13.70 18.67 1.42
C ARG A 721 -13.85 18.35 2.90
N SER A 722 -12.80 17.79 3.48
CA SER A 722 -12.73 17.52 4.92
C SER A 722 -11.41 17.98 5.53
N PHE A 723 -11.42 18.20 6.84
CA PHE A 723 -10.24 18.58 7.62
C PHE A 723 -9.96 17.48 8.63
N PHE A 724 -8.70 17.07 8.77
CA PHE A 724 -8.31 16.10 9.77
C PHE A 724 -7.27 16.63 10.74
N ALA A 725 -7.29 16.08 11.94
CA ALA A 725 -6.26 16.19 12.95
C ALA A 725 -5.89 14.77 13.44
N LYS A 726 -4.59 14.50 13.51
CA LYS A 726 -4.06 13.20 13.93
C LYS A 726 -2.96 13.40 14.95
N VAL A 727 -2.99 12.61 16.01
CA VAL A 727 -1.95 12.61 17.04
C VAL A 727 -1.48 11.19 17.29
N GLU A 728 -0.18 10.97 17.15
CA GLU A 728 0.50 9.69 17.42
C GLU A 728 1.47 9.90 18.58
N PHE A 729 1.27 9.16 19.67
CA PHE A 729 2.12 9.17 20.85
C PHE A 729 2.85 7.83 20.95
N ASN A 730 4.16 7.86 21.13
CA ASN A 730 4.97 6.66 21.38
C ASN A 730 5.56 6.74 22.78
N ILE A 731 5.38 5.68 23.56
CA ILE A 731 5.89 5.55 24.93
C ILE A 731 6.92 4.41 24.88
N PRO A 732 8.22 4.72 25.05
CA PRO A 732 9.28 3.72 25.01
C PRO A 732 9.40 2.89 26.29
#